data_AF-A0ABD5YU63-F1
#
_entry.id   AF-A0ABD5YU63-F1
#
_cell.length_a   1.000
_cell.length_b   1.000
_cell.length_c   1.000
_cell.angle_alpha   90.00
_cell.angle_beta   90.00
_cell.angle_gamma   90.00
#
_symmetry.space_group_name_H-M   'P 1'
#
loop_
_entity.id
_entity.type
_entity.pdbx_description
1 polymer ?
#
loop_
_entity_poly.entity_id
_entity_poly.type
_entity_poly.pdbx_seq_one_letter_code
_entity_poly.pdbx_strand_id
1 'polypeptide(L)'
;MGEEQINEEKIDEEMAEDDLLGGLKIDTTADIEVPDRLVDQVIGQDHARDIVLKAAKQRRHVMMIGSPGTGKSMLAKAMSQLLPREELQDILVYHNPDDGNEPKIRTVPAGKGDQIVDAHKEEARKRNQMRSFLMWIIIAIVLGYALILRQQLLIGILAAGIIYLVFRYSSRGSDAMIPNLLVNNADKQTAPFEDATGAHAGALLGDVRHDPFQSGGMETPSHDRVEPGAIHKSNKGVLFIDEINTLDIRSQQKLMTAIQEGEFSITGQSERSSGAMVQTEPVPTDFIMVAAGNLDAMENMHPALRNRIKGYGYEVYMDDTIEDTPEMRRKYSRFIAQEVKKDGRLPHFTRTAAEELILEARRRSGRKGHLTLELRALGGLVRVAGDIARAEDAEFTTRDHVLQAKGRSRSIEQQLADDYIERRKDYDMTIAQGNVGGRVNGLAVMGEDSGIVMPVMAEVAPSQGPGEVIATGNLQDIAQEAVQNVSAIIKKFSDEDISKRDIHIQYVQSYEGVEGDSASVTMATAVISSLEDIPIDQSVAMTGSLSVRGDVLPVGGVTHKIEAAAKAGVETVIIPAANMQDVMIEDEYKEMIEIIPVSHISEVLDIALVGEPEKDSLVDRLKSITGQALESGSATGPGSPSPQ
;
A
#
# COMPACT_ATOMS: atom_id res chain seq x y z
N MET A 1 -3.13 -16.29 -24.06
CA MET A 1 -1.68 -16.50 -24.06
C MET A 1 -1.15 -15.63 -25.18
N GLY A 2 -0.81 -14.39 -24.86
CA GLY A 2 0.07 -13.59 -25.71
C GLY A 2 1.44 -13.78 -25.10
N GLU A 3 2.39 -14.33 -25.85
CA GLU A 3 3.78 -14.43 -25.44
C GLU A 3 4.30 -13.00 -25.17
N GLU A 4 4.97 -12.81 -24.03
CA GLU A 4 5.69 -11.58 -23.71
C GLU A 4 6.81 -11.41 -24.73
N GLN A 5 6.58 -10.67 -25.82
CA GLN A 5 7.63 -10.32 -26.77
C GLN A 5 8.53 -9.25 -26.17
N ILE A 6 9.36 -9.64 -25.20
CA ILE A 6 10.68 -9.02 -25.09
C ILE A 6 11.38 -9.48 -26.37
N ASN A 7 11.84 -8.54 -27.19
CA ASN A 7 12.52 -8.87 -28.45
C ASN A 7 13.73 -9.77 -28.12
N GLU A 8 13.62 -11.08 -28.41
CA GLU A 8 14.58 -12.12 -28.00
C GLU A 8 16.01 -11.80 -28.48
N GLU A 9 16.14 -11.02 -29.55
CA GLU A 9 17.41 -10.53 -30.09
C GLU A 9 18.20 -9.60 -29.13
N LYS A 10 17.54 -9.04 -28.12
CA LYS A 10 18.17 -8.16 -27.10
C LYS A 10 18.56 -8.90 -25.82
N ILE A 11 18.46 -10.23 -25.76
CA ILE A 11 18.73 -11.00 -24.55
C ILE A 11 20.03 -11.80 -24.72
N ASP A 12 20.97 -11.62 -23.79
CA ASP A 12 22.12 -12.50 -23.61
C ASP A 12 21.81 -13.59 -22.58
N GLU A 13 21.39 -14.78 -23.03
CA GLU A 13 21.10 -15.88 -22.10
C GLU A 13 22.37 -16.45 -21.45
N GLU A 14 23.57 -16.24 -22.04
CA GLU A 14 24.83 -16.70 -21.42
C GLU A 14 25.22 -15.86 -20.20
N MET A 15 24.82 -14.58 -20.16
CA MET A 15 25.11 -13.66 -19.05
C MET A 15 23.93 -13.42 -18.11
N ALA A 16 22.77 -14.03 -18.38
CA ALA A 16 21.51 -13.67 -17.74
C ALA A 16 21.50 -13.86 -16.20
N GLU A 17 22.19 -14.89 -15.70
CA GLU A 17 22.21 -15.20 -14.26
C GLU A 17 22.99 -14.16 -13.43
N ASP A 18 24.15 -13.72 -13.93
CA ASP A 18 25.02 -12.77 -13.22
C ASP A 18 24.67 -11.31 -13.51
N ASP A 19 24.03 -11.03 -14.65
CA ASP A 19 23.65 -9.69 -15.05
C ASP A 19 22.44 -9.15 -14.26
N LEU A 20 22.55 -7.91 -13.78
CA LEU A 20 21.51 -7.26 -12.98
C LEU A 20 20.25 -6.92 -13.79
N LEU A 21 20.33 -6.88 -15.13
CA LEU A 21 19.17 -6.73 -16.01
C LEU A 21 18.70 -8.06 -16.62
N GLY A 22 19.23 -9.19 -16.13
CA GLY A 22 18.86 -10.52 -16.62
C GLY A 22 19.33 -10.78 -18.05
N GLY A 23 20.45 -10.20 -18.50
CA GLY A 23 21.00 -10.37 -19.85
C GLY A 23 20.43 -9.36 -20.86
N LEU A 24 19.65 -8.38 -20.43
CA LEU A 24 19.01 -7.41 -21.31
C LEU A 24 20.06 -6.41 -21.87
N LYS A 25 20.23 -6.39 -23.19
CA LYS A 25 21.13 -5.48 -23.92
C LYS A 25 20.41 -4.18 -24.28
N ILE A 26 20.48 -3.22 -23.38
CA ILE A 26 19.93 -1.86 -23.57
C ILE A 26 20.96 -0.79 -23.20
N ASP A 27 20.88 0.34 -23.89
CA ASP A 27 21.61 1.55 -23.48
C ASP A 27 20.76 2.34 -22.48
N THR A 28 19.45 2.46 -22.78
CA THR A 28 18.50 3.17 -21.92
C THR A 28 17.13 2.48 -21.87
N THR A 29 16.27 2.88 -20.93
CA THR A 29 14.89 2.36 -20.86
C THR A 29 14.01 2.78 -22.03
N ALA A 30 14.48 3.65 -22.94
CA ALA A 30 13.80 3.93 -24.20
C ALA A 30 13.79 2.70 -25.14
N ASP A 31 14.76 1.79 -24.95
CA ASP A 31 14.92 0.58 -25.74
C ASP A 31 13.95 -0.54 -25.34
N ILE A 32 13.20 -0.36 -24.24
CA ILE A 32 12.29 -1.34 -23.64
C ILE A 32 10.86 -1.06 -24.08
N GLU A 33 10.22 -2.06 -24.68
CA GLU A 33 8.82 -1.98 -25.06
C GLU A 33 7.89 -2.16 -23.85
N VAL A 34 6.93 -1.23 -23.71
CA VAL A 34 5.92 -1.28 -22.65
C VAL A 34 4.60 -1.79 -23.24
N PRO A 35 4.08 -2.95 -22.79
CA PRO A 35 2.82 -3.52 -23.27
C PRO A 35 1.65 -2.52 -23.15
N ASP A 36 0.73 -2.51 -24.10
CA ASP A 36 -0.42 -1.59 -24.07
C ASP A 36 -1.47 -1.97 -23.02
N ARG A 37 -1.62 -3.28 -22.73
CA ARG A 37 -2.63 -3.80 -21.82
C ARG A 37 -2.10 -3.80 -20.40
N LEU A 38 -2.88 -3.27 -19.46
CA LEU A 38 -2.49 -3.18 -18.06
C LEU A 38 -2.25 -4.55 -17.41
N VAL A 39 -3.00 -5.58 -17.84
CA VAL A 39 -2.83 -6.94 -17.31
C VAL A 39 -1.46 -7.53 -17.63
N ASP A 40 -0.87 -7.14 -18.77
CA ASP A 40 0.44 -7.59 -19.23
C ASP A 40 1.58 -6.71 -18.64
N GLN A 41 1.21 -5.58 -18.00
CA GLN A 41 2.15 -4.73 -17.27
C GLN A 41 2.36 -5.17 -15.81
N VAL A 42 1.52 -6.06 -15.28
CA VAL A 42 1.62 -6.57 -13.90
C VAL A 42 2.94 -7.31 -13.71
N ILE A 43 3.60 -7.08 -12.57
CA ILE A 43 4.93 -7.62 -12.25
C ILE A 43 4.83 -8.47 -11.00
N GLY A 44 5.28 -9.74 -11.13
CA GLY A 44 5.45 -10.67 -10.02
C GLY A 44 4.19 -11.06 -9.24
N GLN A 45 3.01 -10.73 -9.75
CA GLN A 45 1.71 -11.08 -9.17
C GLN A 45 0.97 -12.07 -10.08
N ASP A 46 1.65 -13.12 -10.55
CA ASP A 46 1.13 -14.04 -11.57
C ASP A 46 -0.12 -14.78 -11.09
N HIS A 47 -0.13 -15.24 -9.83
CA HIS A 47 -1.30 -15.89 -9.23
C HIS A 47 -2.52 -14.95 -9.18
N ALA A 48 -2.32 -13.72 -8.69
CA ALA A 48 -3.36 -12.70 -8.61
C ALA A 48 -3.88 -12.31 -10.01
N ARG A 49 -2.97 -12.12 -10.98
CA ARG A 49 -3.30 -11.83 -12.38
C ARG A 49 -4.18 -12.93 -12.97
N ASP A 50 -3.81 -14.18 -12.77
CA ASP A 50 -4.56 -15.34 -13.29
C ASP A 50 -5.95 -15.45 -12.67
N ILE A 51 -6.09 -15.15 -11.38
CA ILE A 51 -7.39 -15.08 -10.72
C ILE A 51 -8.24 -13.95 -11.30
N VAL A 52 -7.68 -12.75 -11.46
CA VAL A 52 -8.39 -11.61 -12.05
C VAL A 52 -8.84 -11.91 -13.49
N LEU A 53 -8.01 -12.58 -14.30
CA LEU A 53 -8.36 -13.03 -15.65
C LEU A 53 -9.55 -14.01 -15.64
N LYS A 54 -9.55 -14.99 -14.72
CA LYS A 54 -10.65 -15.95 -14.56
C LYS A 54 -11.92 -15.26 -14.06
N ALA A 55 -11.78 -14.37 -13.09
CA ALA A 55 -12.87 -13.62 -12.50
C ALA A 55 -13.55 -12.70 -13.51
N ALA A 56 -12.77 -12.01 -14.36
CA ALA A 56 -13.30 -11.16 -15.44
C ALA A 56 -14.15 -11.98 -16.42
N LYS A 57 -13.63 -13.12 -16.89
CA LYS A 57 -14.33 -14.00 -17.83
C LYS A 57 -15.64 -14.56 -17.27
N GLN A 58 -15.68 -14.83 -15.96
CA GLN A 58 -16.84 -15.43 -15.28
C GLN A 58 -17.74 -14.40 -14.58
N ARG A 59 -17.42 -13.10 -14.68
CA ARG A 59 -18.08 -12.01 -13.96
C ARG A 59 -18.17 -12.25 -12.45
N ARG A 60 -17.06 -12.63 -11.83
CA ARG A 60 -16.95 -12.96 -10.40
C ARG A 60 -16.28 -11.84 -9.62
N HIS A 61 -16.75 -11.57 -8.41
CA HIS A 61 -16.13 -10.60 -7.50
C HIS A 61 -14.76 -11.08 -7.02
N VAL A 62 -13.90 -10.14 -6.64
CA VAL A 62 -12.54 -10.42 -6.15
C VAL A 62 -12.29 -9.62 -4.87
N MET A 63 -11.65 -10.25 -3.88
CA MET A 63 -11.05 -9.57 -2.74
C MET A 63 -9.53 -9.72 -2.83
N MET A 64 -8.79 -8.62 -2.79
CA MET A 64 -7.32 -8.60 -2.79
C MET A 64 -6.82 -8.05 -1.46
N ILE A 65 -6.05 -8.86 -0.73
CA ILE A 65 -5.51 -8.52 0.58
C ILE A 65 -3.99 -8.50 0.50
N GLY A 66 -3.35 -7.45 0.98
CA GLY A 66 -1.91 -7.38 1.10
C GLY A 66 -1.43 -5.94 1.19
N SER A 67 -0.13 -5.73 1.27
CA SER A 67 0.46 -4.43 1.62
C SER A 67 0.14 -3.33 0.60
N PRO A 68 0.19 -2.05 0.98
CA PRO A 68 0.03 -0.94 0.05
C PRO A 68 1.06 -0.99 -1.08
N GLY A 69 0.63 -0.71 -2.31
CA GLY A 69 1.56 -0.63 -3.44
C GLY A 69 1.91 -1.94 -4.15
N THR A 70 1.30 -3.06 -3.76
CA THR A 70 1.42 -4.39 -4.41
C THR A 70 0.64 -4.54 -5.73
N GLY A 71 -0.02 -3.47 -6.21
CA GLY A 71 -0.71 -3.47 -7.51
C GLY A 71 -2.21 -3.78 -7.50
N LYS A 72 -2.88 -3.81 -6.32
CA LYS A 72 -4.32 -4.03 -6.17
C LYS A 72 -5.19 -3.20 -7.14
N SER A 73 -5.03 -1.88 -7.14
CA SER A 73 -5.77 -0.98 -8.05
C SER A 73 -5.41 -1.20 -9.54
N MET A 74 -4.15 -1.52 -9.85
CA MET A 74 -3.73 -1.82 -11.22
C MET A 74 -4.42 -3.08 -11.76
N LEU A 75 -4.49 -4.15 -10.96
CA LEU A 75 -5.20 -5.38 -11.29
C LEU A 75 -6.71 -5.14 -11.48
N ALA A 76 -7.32 -4.36 -10.60
CA ALA A 76 -8.73 -3.99 -10.73
C ALA A 76 -9.00 -3.19 -12.01
N LYS A 77 -8.11 -2.23 -12.35
CA LYS A 77 -8.21 -1.46 -13.59
C LYS A 77 -7.96 -2.33 -14.81
N ALA A 78 -6.99 -3.26 -14.74
CA ALA A 78 -6.74 -4.23 -15.79
C ALA A 78 -7.96 -5.12 -16.04
N MET A 79 -8.69 -5.50 -14.99
CA MET A 79 -9.96 -6.24 -15.09
C MET A 79 -10.97 -5.53 -15.98
N SER A 80 -11.13 -4.21 -15.86
CA SER A 80 -12.07 -3.42 -16.68
C SER A 80 -11.74 -3.45 -18.18
N GLN A 81 -10.46 -3.60 -18.53
CA GLN A 81 -10.02 -3.72 -19.93
C GLN A 81 -10.35 -5.08 -20.54
N LEU A 82 -10.66 -6.08 -19.71
CA LEU A 82 -10.99 -7.45 -20.12
C LEU A 82 -12.49 -7.68 -20.34
N LEU A 83 -13.34 -6.74 -19.90
CA LEU A 83 -14.79 -6.88 -19.99
C LEU A 83 -15.33 -6.49 -21.38
N PRO A 84 -16.42 -7.15 -21.83
CA PRO A 84 -17.00 -6.91 -23.15
C PRO A 84 -17.59 -5.50 -23.25
N ARG A 85 -17.24 -4.78 -24.33
CA ARG A 85 -17.65 -3.39 -24.56
C ARG A 85 -19.04 -3.32 -25.21
N GLU A 86 -19.46 -4.37 -25.90
CA GLU A 86 -20.73 -4.44 -26.61
C GLU A 86 -21.94 -4.47 -25.67
N GLU A 87 -21.71 -4.78 -24.40
CA GLU A 87 -22.73 -4.84 -23.35
C GLU A 87 -22.96 -3.49 -22.64
N LEU A 88 -22.20 -2.44 -22.99
CA LEU A 88 -22.32 -1.15 -22.32
C LEU A 88 -23.67 -0.47 -22.60
N GLN A 89 -24.22 0.11 -21.55
CA GLN A 89 -25.54 0.73 -21.55
C GLN A 89 -25.46 2.17 -21.03
N ASP A 90 -26.26 3.04 -21.61
CA ASP A 90 -26.59 4.34 -21.04
C ASP A 90 -27.83 4.17 -20.13
N ILE A 91 -27.88 4.93 -19.04
CA ILE A 91 -28.98 4.91 -18.08
C ILE A 91 -29.65 6.27 -18.07
N LEU A 92 -30.94 6.31 -18.39
CA LEU A 92 -31.77 7.51 -18.35
C LEU A 92 -32.79 7.43 -17.23
N VAL A 93 -33.10 8.58 -16.65
CA VAL A 93 -34.20 8.74 -15.69
C VAL A 93 -35.26 9.68 -16.27
N TYR A 94 -36.51 9.26 -16.16
CA TYR A 94 -37.69 9.93 -16.70
C TYR A 94 -38.59 10.39 -15.57
N HIS A 95 -39.29 11.51 -15.82
CA HIS A 95 -40.41 11.91 -15.01
C HIS A 95 -41.50 10.82 -15.01
N ASN A 96 -41.99 10.47 -13.83
CA ASN A 96 -43.13 9.58 -13.69
C ASN A 96 -44.41 10.40 -13.49
N PRO A 97 -45.36 10.39 -14.46
CA PRO A 97 -46.60 11.16 -14.36
C PRO A 97 -47.58 10.59 -13.33
N ASP A 98 -47.43 9.31 -12.96
CA ASP A 98 -48.32 8.62 -12.02
C ASP A 98 -47.89 8.88 -10.56
N ASP A 99 -46.58 8.89 -10.31
CA ASP A 99 -45.97 9.25 -9.01
C ASP A 99 -44.64 10.02 -9.21
N GLY A 100 -44.65 11.33 -8.95
CA GLY A 100 -43.48 12.19 -9.11
C GLY A 100 -42.32 11.89 -8.14
N ASN A 101 -42.55 11.10 -7.08
CA ASN A 101 -41.51 10.64 -6.16
C ASN A 101 -40.87 9.32 -6.59
N GLU A 102 -41.39 8.67 -7.64
CA GLU A 102 -40.83 7.44 -8.20
C GLU A 102 -40.38 7.64 -9.67
N PRO A 103 -39.25 8.33 -9.93
CA PRO A 103 -38.73 8.48 -11.29
C PRO A 103 -38.50 7.14 -12.00
N LYS A 104 -38.86 7.06 -13.29
CA LYS A 104 -38.74 5.83 -14.09
C LYS A 104 -37.35 5.68 -14.67
N ILE A 105 -36.84 4.45 -14.71
CA ILE A 105 -35.50 4.16 -15.21
C ILE A 105 -35.57 3.45 -16.57
N ARG A 106 -34.70 3.83 -17.48
CA ARG A 106 -34.59 3.18 -18.78
C ARG A 106 -33.14 3.00 -19.19
N THR A 107 -32.79 1.79 -19.59
CA THR A 107 -31.50 1.47 -20.19
C THR A 107 -31.60 1.47 -21.71
N VAL A 108 -30.55 1.95 -22.37
CA VAL A 108 -30.37 1.86 -23.82
C VAL A 108 -28.92 1.49 -24.13
N PRO A 109 -28.61 0.94 -25.31
CA PRO A 109 -27.21 0.72 -25.71
C PRO A 109 -26.40 2.02 -25.66
N ALA A 110 -25.11 1.92 -25.31
CA ALA A 110 -24.22 3.07 -25.21
C ALA A 110 -24.25 3.95 -26.48
N GLY A 111 -24.29 5.28 -26.30
CA GLY A 111 -24.40 6.28 -27.37
C GLY A 111 -25.83 6.60 -27.82
N LYS A 112 -26.84 5.83 -27.38
CA LYS A 112 -28.25 6.14 -27.63
C LYS A 112 -28.83 7.13 -26.63
N GLY A 113 -28.26 7.25 -25.43
CA GLY A 113 -28.72 8.18 -24.41
C GLY A 113 -28.69 9.63 -24.89
N ASP A 114 -27.56 10.08 -25.44
CA ASP A 114 -27.39 11.44 -25.96
C ASP A 114 -28.39 11.75 -27.08
N GLN A 115 -28.60 10.81 -28.02
CA GLN A 115 -29.57 10.96 -29.11
C GLN A 115 -31.00 11.18 -28.57
N ILE A 116 -31.37 10.47 -27.51
CA ILE A 116 -32.70 10.57 -26.89
C ILE A 116 -32.86 11.92 -26.18
N VAL A 117 -31.87 12.30 -25.38
CA VAL A 117 -31.89 13.56 -24.63
C VAL A 117 -31.93 14.76 -25.59
N ASP A 118 -31.13 14.73 -26.65
CA ASP A 118 -31.07 15.81 -27.63
C ASP A 118 -32.37 15.92 -28.44
N ALA A 119 -32.97 14.79 -28.83
CA ALA A 119 -34.29 14.79 -29.47
C ALA A 119 -35.36 15.45 -28.58
N HIS A 120 -35.40 15.12 -27.28
CA HIS A 120 -36.33 15.74 -26.34
C HIS A 120 -36.03 17.23 -26.09
N LYS A 121 -34.75 17.63 -26.03
CA LYS A 121 -34.35 19.04 -25.96
C LYS A 121 -34.80 19.82 -27.19
N GLU A 122 -34.66 19.25 -28.39
CA GLU A 122 -35.13 19.89 -29.62
C GLU A 122 -36.65 20.02 -29.66
N GLU A 123 -37.39 18.99 -29.26
CA GLU A 123 -38.85 19.05 -29.15
C GLU A 123 -39.30 20.12 -28.15
N ALA A 124 -38.65 20.20 -26.98
CA ALA A 124 -38.89 21.23 -25.98
C ALA A 124 -38.61 22.64 -26.53
N ARG A 125 -37.47 22.83 -27.22
CA ARG A 125 -37.14 24.10 -27.89
C ARG A 125 -38.17 24.49 -28.94
N LYS A 126 -38.59 23.57 -29.81
CA LYS A 126 -39.63 23.81 -30.83
C LYS A 126 -40.96 24.20 -30.19
N ARG A 127 -41.36 23.51 -29.11
CA ARG A 127 -42.59 23.82 -28.36
C ARG A 127 -42.52 25.20 -27.72
N ASN A 128 -41.39 25.55 -27.10
CA ASN A 128 -41.16 26.87 -26.50
C ASN A 128 -41.16 27.97 -27.57
N GLN A 129 -40.47 27.77 -28.70
CA GLN A 129 -40.49 28.69 -29.84
C GLN A 129 -41.88 28.91 -30.40
N MET A 130 -42.66 27.84 -30.60
CA MET A 130 -44.04 27.93 -31.11
C MET A 130 -44.96 28.68 -30.13
N ARG A 131 -44.79 28.47 -28.82
CA ARG A 131 -45.52 29.24 -27.78
C ARG A 131 -45.13 30.71 -27.78
N SER A 132 -43.83 31.03 -27.84
CA SER A 132 -43.37 32.41 -27.95
C SER A 132 -43.89 33.07 -29.23
N PHE A 133 -43.91 32.34 -30.34
CA PHE A 133 -44.46 32.82 -31.61
C PHE A 133 -45.97 33.11 -31.50
N LEU A 134 -46.75 32.20 -30.93
CA LEU A 134 -48.19 32.41 -30.67
C LEU A 134 -48.43 33.61 -29.73
N MET A 135 -47.62 33.75 -28.68
CA MET A 135 -47.67 34.90 -27.77
C MET A 135 -47.46 36.22 -28.53
N TRP A 136 -46.44 36.29 -29.38
CA TRP A 136 -46.17 37.49 -30.19
C TRP A 136 -47.29 37.80 -31.18
N ILE A 137 -47.92 36.78 -31.79
CA ILE A 137 -49.10 36.95 -32.63
C ILE A 137 -50.26 37.57 -31.83
N ILE A 138 -50.56 37.02 -30.65
CA ILE A 138 -51.65 37.52 -29.80
C ILE A 138 -51.38 38.96 -29.37
N ILE A 139 -50.14 39.27 -28.96
CA ILE A 139 -49.73 40.65 -28.62
C ILE A 139 -49.90 41.60 -29.81
N ALA A 140 -49.49 41.18 -31.02
CA ALA A 140 -49.61 41.99 -32.23
C ALA A 140 -51.08 42.27 -32.60
N ILE A 141 -51.97 41.28 -32.45
CA ILE A 141 -53.42 41.45 -32.68
C ILE A 141 -54.01 42.47 -31.70
N VAL A 142 -53.69 42.34 -30.41
CA VAL A 142 -54.19 43.24 -29.35
C VAL A 142 -53.71 44.67 -29.57
N LEU A 143 -52.43 44.87 -29.90
CA LEU A 143 -51.88 46.19 -30.21
C LEU A 143 -52.44 46.77 -31.52
N GLY A 144 -52.61 45.94 -32.55
CA GLY A 144 -53.22 46.34 -33.82
C GLY A 144 -54.67 46.81 -33.66
N TYR A 145 -55.48 46.09 -32.88
CA TYR A 145 -56.84 46.48 -32.56
C TYR A 145 -56.89 47.81 -31.77
N ALA A 146 -56.00 47.99 -30.80
CA ALA A 146 -55.90 49.22 -30.02
C ALA A 146 -55.48 50.44 -30.87
N LEU A 147 -54.65 50.25 -31.89
CA LEU A 147 -54.24 51.29 -32.85
C LEU A 147 -55.41 51.76 -33.74
N ILE A 148 -56.27 50.83 -34.17
CA ILE A 148 -57.41 51.12 -35.06
C ILE A 148 -58.46 51.98 -34.36
N LEU A 149 -58.72 51.75 -33.07
CA LEU A 149 -59.77 52.43 -32.31
C LEU A 149 -59.38 53.84 -31.81
N ARG A 150 -58.12 54.29 -32.00
CA ARG A 150 -57.52 55.61 -31.71
C ARG A 150 -57.75 56.26 -30.33
N GLN A 151 -58.61 55.73 -29.46
CA GLN A 151 -58.97 56.32 -28.15
C GLN A 151 -58.50 55.48 -26.95
N GLN A 152 -57.85 54.32 -27.14
CA GLN A 152 -57.53 53.37 -26.05
C GLN A 152 -56.12 52.75 -26.14
N LEU A 153 -55.13 53.52 -26.59
CA LEU A 153 -53.76 53.01 -26.81
C LEU A 153 -53.09 52.52 -25.51
N LEU A 154 -53.35 53.20 -24.38
CA LEU A 154 -52.85 52.82 -23.05
C LEU A 154 -53.38 51.44 -22.59
N ILE A 155 -54.66 51.15 -22.86
CA ILE A 155 -55.31 49.89 -22.47
C ILE A 155 -54.74 48.73 -23.29
N GLY A 156 -54.45 48.94 -24.58
CA GLY A 156 -53.81 47.94 -25.44
C GLY A 156 -52.38 47.59 -24.99
N ILE A 157 -51.59 48.59 -24.57
CA ILE A 157 -50.23 48.36 -24.03
C ILE A 157 -50.29 47.60 -22.70
N LEU A 158 -51.22 47.97 -21.81
CA LEU A 158 -51.42 47.26 -20.54
C LEU A 158 -51.81 45.80 -20.77
N ALA A 159 -52.75 45.54 -21.69
CA ALA A 159 -53.18 44.19 -22.04
C ALA A 159 -52.04 43.36 -22.65
N ALA A 160 -51.23 43.93 -23.55
CA ALA A 160 -50.04 43.28 -24.07
C ALA A 160 -49.01 42.94 -22.97
N GLY A 161 -48.81 43.84 -22.01
CA GLY A 161 -47.96 43.61 -20.84
C GLY A 161 -48.45 42.48 -19.95
N ILE A 162 -49.77 42.40 -19.70
CA ILE A 162 -50.40 41.31 -18.94
C ILE A 162 -50.25 39.98 -19.69
N ILE A 163 -50.51 39.94 -21.00
CA ILE A 163 -50.37 38.73 -21.82
C ILE A 163 -48.91 38.25 -21.80
N TYR A 164 -47.95 39.15 -21.98
CA TYR A 164 -46.53 38.82 -21.86
C TYR A 164 -46.19 38.24 -20.49
N LEU A 165 -46.69 38.83 -19.40
CA LEU A 165 -46.46 38.36 -18.04
C LEU A 165 -47.09 36.99 -17.81
N VAL A 166 -48.34 36.77 -18.24
CA VAL A 166 -49.04 35.48 -18.14
C VAL A 166 -48.31 34.39 -18.91
N PHE A 167 -47.93 34.63 -20.16
CA PHE A 167 -47.16 33.67 -20.95
C PHE A 167 -45.78 33.41 -20.35
N ARG A 168 -45.10 34.43 -19.82
CA ARG A 168 -43.79 34.28 -19.17
C ARG A 168 -43.87 33.46 -17.88
N TYR A 169 -44.91 33.64 -17.06
CA TYR A 169 -45.13 32.84 -15.86
C TYR A 169 -45.59 31.42 -16.18
N SER A 170 -46.43 31.24 -17.20
CA SER A 170 -46.91 29.92 -17.64
C SER A 170 -45.83 29.06 -18.33
N SER A 171 -44.77 29.68 -18.85
CA SER A 171 -43.70 28.98 -19.60
C SER A 171 -42.67 28.26 -18.73
N ARG A 172 -42.71 28.37 -17.39
CA ARG A 172 -41.66 27.80 -16.52
C ARG A 172 -41.74 26.28 -16.29
N GLY A 173 -42.86 25.64 -16.64
CA GLY A 173 -43.08 24.20 -16.39
C GLY A 173 -42.88 23.26 -17.59
N SER A 174 -42.45 23.74 -18.77
CA SER A 174 -42.37 22.89 -19.98
C SER A 174 -41.01 22.23 -20.24
N ASP A 175 -39.95 22.63 -19.54
CA ASP A 175 -38.62 22.00 -19.65
C ASP A 175 -38.52 20.73 -18.78
N ALA A 176 -39.51 20.51 -17.90
CA ALA A 176 -39.61 19.45 -16.90
C ALA A 176 -39.83 18.01 -17.42
N MET A 177 -39.76 17.78 -18.74
CA MET A 177 -40.06 16.47 -19.36
C MET A 177 -38.87 15.91 -20.15
N ILE A 178 -37.71 16.56 -20.08
CA ILE A 178 -36.49 16.06 -20.71
C ILE A 178 -35.92 14.99 -19.78
N PRO A 179 -35.68 13.76 -20.24
CA PRO A 179 -35.03 12.75 -19.41
C PRO A 179 -33.61 13.19 -19.05
N ASN A 180 -33.20 12.87 -17.82
CA ASN A 180 -31.84 13.10 -17.38
C ASN A 180 -30.98 11.86 -17.67
N LEU A 181 -29.80 12.07 -18.24
CA LEU A 181 -28.85 11.01 -18.55
C LEU A 181 -27.97 10.77 -17.31
N LEU A 182 -28.31 9.73 -16.54
CA LEU A 182 -27.60 9.40 -15.31
C LEU A 182 -26.20 8.85 -15.62
N VAL A 183 -26.12 7.82 -16.47
CA VAL A 183 -24.86 7.19 -16.85
C VAL A 183 -24.71 7.26 -18.36
N ASN A 184 -23.63 7.87 -18.83
CA ASN A 184 -23.25 7.95 -20.24
C ASN A 184 -21.98 7.14 -20.48
N ASN A 185 -22.04 6.18 -21.39
CA ASN A 185 -20.93 5.33 -21.79
C ASN A 185 -20.58 5.46 -23.29
N ALA A 186 -21.09 6.47 -24.00
CA ALA A 186 -20.94 6.65 -25.45
C ALA A 186 -19.49 6.65 -25.94
N ASP A 187 -18.60 7.38 -25.26
CA ASP A 187 -17.21 7.57 -25.66
C ASP A 187 -16.23 6.59 -24.98
N LYS A 188 -16.75 5.68 -24.14
CA LYS A 188 -15.88 4.81 -23.35
C LYS A 188 -15.24 3.75 -24.24
N GLN A 189 -13.90 3.76 -24.23
CA GLN A 189 -13.13 2.73 -24.90
C GLN A 189 -13.16 1.44 -24.09
N THR A 190 -13.06 1.44 -22.77
CA THR A 190 -13.10 0.23 -21.94
C THR A 190 -14.35 0.18 -21.08
N ALA A 191 -14.66 -0.96 -20.49
CA ALA A 191 -15.73 -1.02 -19.51
C ALA A 191 -15.44 -0.03 -18.35
N PRO A 192 -16.48 0.52 -17.69
CA PRO A 192 -16.30 1.45 -16.59
C PRO A 192 -15.39 0.87 -15.50
N PHE A 193 -14.51 1.72 -14.97
CA PHE A 193 -13.75 1.46 -13.75
C PHE A 193 -14.06 2.60 -12.80
N GLU A 194 -14.82 2.32 -11.75
CA GLU A 194 -15.19 3.31 -10.74
C GLU A 194 -14.44 2.97 -9.45
N ASP A 195 -13.57 3.89 -9.03
CA ASP A 195 -12.89 3.83 -7.74
C ASP A 195 -13.76 4.54 -6.69
N ALA A 196 -14.31 3.76 -5.75
CA ALA A 196 -15.16 4.21 -4.67
C ALA A 196 -14.47 4.09 -3.29
N THR A 197 -13.14 4.04 -3.29
CA THR A 197 -12.33 4.09 -2.06
C THR A 197 -12.66 5.33 -1.25
N GLY A 198 -13.03 5.15 0.02
CA GLY A 198 -13.42 6.26 0.92
C GLY A 198 -14.71 7.00 0.54
N ALA A 199 -15.54 6.46 -0.36
CA ALA A 199 -16.76 7.13 -0.80
C ALA A 199 -17.81 7.21 0.32
N HIS A 200 -18.40 8.39 0.51
CA HIS A 200 -19.58 8.55 1.37
C HIS A 200 -20.83 7.90 0.72
N ALA A 201 -21.85 7.62 1.53
CA ALA A 201 -23.06 6.90 1.11
C ALA A 201 -23.68 7.43 -0.19
N GLY A 202 -23.83 8.74 -0.37
CA GLY A 202 -24.41 9.31 -1.59
C GLY A 202 -23.53 9.12 -2.83
N ALA A 203 -22.21 9.23 -2.68
CA ALA A 203 -21.28 9.00 -3.77
C ALA A 203 -21.21 7.51 -4.17
N LEU A 204 -21.36 6.60 -3.22
CA LEU A 204 -21.38 5.16 -3.48
C LEU A 204 -22.73 4.69 -4.04
N LEU A 205 -23.83 5.07 -3.40
CA LEU A 205 -25.18 4.50 -3.56
C LEU A 205 -26.17 5.41 -4.30
N GLY A 206 -25.75 6.61 -4.71
CA GLY A 206 -26.61 7.62 -5.34
C GLY A 206 -27.34 8.49 -4.33
N ASP A 207 -27.80 9.65 -4.80
CA ASP A 207 -28.50 10.62 -3.98
C ASP A 207 -29.57 11.37 -4.79
N VAL A 208 -30.47 12.06 -4.09
CA VAL A 208 -31.44 12.97 -4.70
C VAL A 208 -31.28 14.34 -4.06
N ARG A 209 -30.96 15.35 -4.89
CA ARG A 209 -30.72 16.71 -4.41
C ARG A 209 -31.95 17.28 -3.68
N HIS A 210 -31.70 18.11 -2.67
CA HIS A 210 -32.75 18.86 -1.99
C HIS A 210 -33.42 19.85 -2.94
N ASP A 211 -34.74 19.87 -2.96
CA ASP A 211 -35.50 20.97 -3.56
C ASP A 211 -35.97 21.94 -2.46
N PRO A 212 -35.51 23.21 -2.47
CA PRO A 212 -36.00 24.24 -1.55
C PRO A 212 -37.42 24.75 -1.88
N PHE A 213 -37.95 24.47 -3.08
CA PHE A 213 -39.22 25.02 -3.59
C PHE A 213 -40.38 24.03 -3.57
N GLN A 214 -40.52 23.22 -2.50
CA GLN A 214 -41.54 22.16 -2.29
C GLN A 214 -43.02 22.63 -2.25
N SER A 215 -43.28 23.91 -2.51
CA SER A 215 -44.64 24.44 -2.51
C SER A 215 -44.76 25.61 -3.48
N GLY A 216 -45.94 25.73 -4.13
CA GLY A 216 -46.25 26.83 -5.03
C GLY A 216 -45.94 26.60 -6.51
N GLY A 217 -45.74 25.35 -6.94
CA GLY A 217 -45.63 24.98 -8.37
C GLY A 217 -44.33 25.43 -9.05
N MET A 218 -43.28 25.69 -8.27
CA MET A 218 -41.91 26.00 -8.73
C MET A 218 -40.92 24.87 -8.39
N GLU A 219 -41.44 23.67 -8.15
CA GLU A 219 -40.64 22.49 -7.82
C GLU A 219 -39.75 22.09 -9.00
N THR A 220 -38.54 21.64 -8.66
CA THR A 220 -37.68 20.98 -9.63
C THR A 220 -38.09 19.52 -9.72
N PRO A 221 -38.44 19.01 -10.92
CA PRO A 221 -38.84 17.62 -11.10
C PRO A 221 -37.87 16.66 -10.44
N SER A 222 -38.40 15.65 -9.75
CA SER A 222 -37.58 14.71 -8.98
C SER A 222 -36.55 13.99 -9.84
N HIS A 223 -36.88 13.62 -11.08
CA HIS A 223 -35.96 12.92 -12.00
C HIS A 223 -34.73 13.76 -12.38
N ASP A 224 -34.86 15.09 -12.45
CA ASP A 224 -33.74 16.00 -12.72
C ASP A 224 -32.78 16.14 -11.53
N ARG A 225 -33.24 15.77 -10.33
CA ARG A 225 -32.47 15.85 -9.07
C ARG A 225 -31.75 14.56 -8.71
N VAL A 226 -32.00 13.47 -9.44
CA VAL A 226 -31.38 12.16 -9.21
C VAL A 226 -29.91 12.19 -9.64
N GLU A 227 -29.03 11.70 -8.76
CA GLU A 227 -27.60 11.54 -9.02
C GLU A 227 -27.17 10.07 -8.87
N PRO A 228 -26.43 9.52 -9.85
CA PRO A 228 -25.96 8.15 -9.78
C PRO A 228 -24.77 8.01 -8.82
N GLY A 229 -24.83 7.00 -7.95
CA GLY A 229 -23.68 6.49 -7.20
C GLY A 229 -22.69 5.68 -8.04
N ALA A 230 -21.52 5.41 -7.47
CA ALA A 230 -20.46 4.58 -8.05
C ALA A 230 -20.94 3.17 -8.44
N ILE A 231 -21.90 2.58 -7.69
CA ILE A 231 -22.50 1.29 -8.04
C ILE A 231 -23.24 1.32 -9.39
N HIS A 232 -23.84 2.46 -9.75
CA HIS A 232 -24.57 2.59 -11.02
C HIS A 232 -23.63 2.94 -12.16
N LYS A 233 -22.64 3.82 -11.89
CA LYS A 233 -21.61 4.18 -12.87
C LYS A 233 -20.74 2.99 -13.27
N SER A 234 -20.57 2.03 -12.36
CA SER A 234 -19.83 0.78 -12.59
C SER A 234 -20.67 -0.32 -13.24
N ASN A 235 -21.94 -0.09 -13.56
CA ASN A 235 -22.79 -1.06 -14.26
C ASN A 235 -22.10 -1.57 -15.54
N LYS A 236 -22.04 -2.89 -15.71
CA LYS A 236 -21.30 -3.62 -16.76
C LYS A 236 -19.78 -3.41 -16.75
N GLY A 237 -19.24 -2.87 -15.67
CA GLY A 237 -17.82 -2.60 -15.46
C GLY A 237 -17.30 -3.14 -14.13
N VAL A 238 -16.35 -2.42 -13.55
CA VAL A 238 -15.67 -2.75 -12.30
C VAL A 238 -15.94 -1.67 -11.27
N LEU A 239 -16.33 -2.10 -10.06
CA LEU A 239 -16.38 -1.26 -8.87
C LEU A 239 -15.19 -1.62 -7.98
N PHE A 240 -14.24 -0.70 -7.85
CA PHE A 240 -13.07 -0.88 -6.99
C PHE A 240 -13.27 -0.15 -5.66
N ILE A 241 -13.01 -0.83 -4.55
CA ILE A 241 -13.08 -0.25 -3.20
C ILE A 241 -11.85 -0.74 -2.44
N ASP A 242 -10.83 0.11 -2.30
CA ASP A 242 -9.76 -0.12 -1.34
C ASP A 242 -10.22 0.26 0.07
N GLU A 243 -9.55 -0.28 1.08
CA GLU A 243 -9.88 -0.06 2.50
C GLU A 243 -11.39 -0.22 2.79
N ILE A 244 -11.98 -1.30 2.27
CA ILE A 244 -13.42 -1.55 2.35
C ILE A 244 -14.00 -1.59 3.77
N ASN A 245 -13.16 -1.83 4.78
CA ASN A 245 -13.50 -1.71 6.20
C ASN A 245 -13.80 -0.28 6.66
N THR A 246 -13.36 0.74 5.92
CA THR A 246 -13.62 2.16 6.23
C THR A 246 -15.04 2.60 5.86
N LEU A 247 -15.73 1.84 5.00
CA LEU A 247 -17.13 2.09 4.68
C LEU A 247 -18.00 1.81 5.91
N ASP A 248 -18.98 2.68 6.14
CA ASP A 248 -19.94 2.46 7.22
C ASP A 248 -20.74 1.17 7.00
N ILE A 249 -21.15 0.53 8.10
CA ILE A 249 -21.82 -0.78 8.08
C ILE A 249 -23.11 -0.74 7.24
N ARG A 250 -23.86 0.37 7.24
CA ARG A 250 -25.09 0.48 6.43
C ARG A 250 -24.76 0.53 4.94
N SER A 251 -23.71 1.24 4.54
CA SER A 251 -23.23 1.25 3.15
C SER A 251 -22.78 -0.12 2.71
N GLN A 252 -22.05 -0.86 3.56
CA GLN A 252 -21.68 -2.26 3.27
C GLN A 252 -22.92 -3.16 3.12
N GLN A 253 -23.96 -2.97 3.94
CA GLN A 253 -25.21 -3.73 3.82
C GLN A 253 -25.97 -3.42 2.53
N LYS A 254 -26.10 -2.14 2.15
CA LYS A 254 -26.72 -1.74 0.89
C LYS A 254 -25.93 -2.22 -0.32
N LEU A 255 -24.60 -2.24 -0.23
CA LEU A 255 -23.73 -2.80 -1.26
C LEU A 255 -23.99 -4.30 -1.47
N MET A 256 -24.25 -5.07 -0.40
CA MET A 256 -24.67 -6.47 -0.54
C MET A 256 -25.98 -6.60 -1.31
N THR A 257 -26.96 -5.72 -1.07
CA THR A 257 -28.22 -5.71 -1.81
C THR A 257 -27.98 -5.42 -3.28
N ALA A 258 -27.16 -4.42 -3.63
CA ALA A 258 -26.81 -4.12 -5.01
C ALA A 258 -26.14 -5.30 -5.72
N ILE A 259 -25.26 -6.05 -5.02
CA ILE A 259 -24.64 -7.29 -5.51
C ILE A 259 -25.65 -8.43 -5.67
N GLN A 260 -26.67 -8.49 -4.81
CA GLN A 260 -27.68 -9.55 -4.82
C GLN A 260 -28.69 -9.40 -5.95
N GLU A 261 -29.24 -8.22 -6.08
CA GLU A 261 -30.32 -7.94 -7.02
C GLU A 261 -29.77 -7.55 -8.41
N GLY A 262 -28.53 -7.06 -8.49
CA GLY A 262 -27.98 -6.50 -9.73
C GLY A 262 -28.61 -5.16 -10.12
N GLU A 263 -29.39 -4.58 -9.21
CA GLU A 263 -30.02 -3.27 -9.31
C GLU A 263 -30.17 -2.64 -7.92
N PHE A 264 -30.22 -1.32 -7.88
CA PHE A 264 -30.35 -0.55 -6.64
C PHE A 264 -31.11 0.75 -6.91
N SER A 265 -32.17 1.03 -6.15
CA SER A 265 -32.91 2.29 -6.28
C SER A 265 -32.10 3.47 -5.71
N ILE A 266 -32.14 4.61 -6.39
CA ILE A 266 -31.54 5.85 -5.90
C ILE A 266 -32.56 6.56 -5.01
N THR A 267 -32.12 6.99 -3.82
CA THR A 267 -32.93 7.77 -2.88
C THR A 267 -32.08 8.81 -2.16
N GLY A 268 -32.73 9.85 -1.62
CA GLY A 268 -32.04 10.87 -0.84
C GLY A 268 -31.40 10.31 0.43
N GLN A 269 -30.09 10.47 0.60
CA GLN A 269 -29.38 9.90 1.75
C GLN A 269 -29.60 10.66 3.07
N SER A 270 -30.00 11.94 2.98
CA SER A 270 -30.30 12.76 4.16
C SER A 270 -31.79 12.77 4.45
N GLU A 271 -32.21 12.22 5.60
CA GLU A 271 -33.61 12.23 6.06
C GLU A 271 -34.19 13.65 6.22
N ARG A 272 -33.35 14.67 6.34
CA ARG A 272 -33.76 16.08 6.45
C ARG A 272 -33.97 16.75 5.09
N SER A 273 -33.66 16.06 3.99
CA SER A 273 -33.81 16.56 2.64
C SER A 273 -35.15 16.11 2.04
N SER A 274 -35.80 16.94 1.23
CA SER A 274 -36.90 16.49 0.35
C SER A 274 -36.51 15.41 -0.63
N GLY A 275 -35.22 15.24 -0.91
CA GLY A 275 -34.73 14.09 -1.68
C GLY A 275 -35.03 12.74 -1.03
N ALA A 276 -35.19 12.68 0.30
CA ALA A 276 -35.49 11.43 1.01
C ALA A 276 -36.90 10.89 0.75
N MET A 277 -37.82 11.72 0.24
CA MET A 277 -39.15 11.27 -0.19
C MET A 277 -39.13 10.66 -1.60
N VAL A 278 -38.03 10.83 -2.34
CA VAL A 278 -37.87 10.33 -3.71
C VAL A 278 -37.13 9.01 -3.66
N GLN A 279 -37.67 8.01 -4.36
CA GLN A 279 -37.01 6.73 -4.58
C GLN A 279 -37.28 6.30 -6.02
N THR A 280 -36.23 6.16 -6.83
CA THR A 280 -36.40 5.75 -8.23
C THR A 280 -36.83 4.29 -8.34
N GLU A 281 -37.34 3.91 -9.51
CA GLU A 281 -37.30 2.51 -9.94
C GLU A 281 -35.86 1.96 -9.80
N PRO A 282 -35.68 0.64 -9.58
CA PRO A 282 -34.34 0.06 -9.46
C PRO A 282 -33.43 0.42 -10.63
N VAL A 283 -32.25 0.95 -10.32
CA VAL A 283 -31.23 1.33 -11.31
C VAL A 283 -30.25 0.18 -11.46
N PRO A 284 -29.89 -0.27 -12.67
CA PRO A 284 -28.96 -1.38 -12.85
C PRO A 284 -27.59 -1.14 -12.22
N THR A 285 -27.08 -2.19 -11.57
CA THR A 285 -25.77 -2.22 -10.89
C THR A 285 -25.06 -3.56 -11.11
N ASP A 286 -25.04 -4.07 -12.34
CA ASP A 286 -24.33 -5.31 -12.70
C ASP A 286 -22.83 -5.06 -12.87
N PHE A 287 -22.17 -4.72 -11.76
CA PHE A 287 -20.74 -4.48 -11.68
C PHE A 287 -19.99 -5.71 -11.15
N ILE A 288 -18.71 -5.84 -11.51
CA ILE A 288 -17.81 -6.74 -10.80
C ILE A 288 -17.12 -5.95 -9.70
N MET A 289 -17.43 -6.27 -8.45
CA MET A 289 -16.72 -5.72 -7.30
C MET A 289 -15.31 -6.28 -7.18
N VAL A 290 -14.35 -5.37 -7.01
CA VAL A 290 -12.99 -5.67 -6.59
C VAL A 290 -12.75 -4.94 -5.27
N ALA A 291 -12.87 -5.68 -4.16
CA ALA A 291 -12.57 -5.19 -2.82
C ALA A 291 -11.07 -5.33 -2.54
N ALA A 292 -10.47 -4.34 -1.91
CA ALA A 292 -9.06 -4.33 -1.54
C ALA A 292 -8.86 -3.86 -0.10
N GLY A 293 -7.74 -4.26 0.49
CA GLY A 293 -7.32 -3.79 1.80
C GLY A 293 -6.07 -4.53 2.31
N ASN A 294 -5.69 -4.25 3.55
CA ASN A 294 -4.67 -4.99 4.28
C ASN A 294 -5.35 -6.07 5.15
N LEU A 295 -4.58 -6.78 5.99
CA LEU A 295 -5.11 -7.86 6.83
C LEU A 295 -6.19 -7.39 7.82
N ASP A 296 -6.05 -6.18 8.37
CA ASP A 296 -7.01 -5.54 9.28
C ASP A 296 -8.38 -5.25 8.60
N ALA A 297 -8.39 -5.07 7.28
CA ALA A 297 -9.62 -4.90 6.53
C ALA A 297 -10.48 -6.16 6.57
N MET A 298 -9.89 -7.34 6.71
CA MET A 298 -10.63 -8.60 6.85
C MET A 298 -11.31 -8.74 8.21
N GLU A 299 -10.72 -8.18 9.27
CA GLU A 299 -11.25 -8.24 10.63
C GLU A 299 -12.46 -7.32 10.80
N ASN A 300 -12.43 -6.15 10.16
CA ASN A 300 -13.41 -5.08 10.34
C ASN A 300 -14.49 -5.02 9.24
N MET A 301 -14.47 -5.94 8.27
CA MET A 301 -15.50 -6.04 7.24
C MET A 301 -16.78 -6.71 7.77
N HIS A 302 -17.94 -6.26 7.30
CA HIS A 302 -19.21 -6.89 7.63
C HIS A 302 -19.23 -8.38 7.21
N PRO A 303 -19.48 -9.34 8.14
CA PRO A 303 -19.31 -10.77 7.87
C PRO A 303 -20.13 -11.30 6.68
N ALA A 304 -21.35 -10.75 6.47
CA ALA A 304 -22.19 -11.16 5.35
C ALA A 304 -21.64 -10.70 3.99
N LEU A 305 -20.97 -9.54 3.93
CA LEU A 305 -20.35 -9.04 2.69
C LEU A 305 -19.15 -9.91 2.34
N ARG A 306 -18.31 -10.22 3.32
CA ARG A 306 -17.19 -11.15 3.15
C ARG A 306 -17.65 -12.53 2.66
N ASN A 307 -18.67 -13.10 3.32
CA ASN A 307 -19.24 -14.40 2.90
C ASN A 307 -19.77 -14.37 1.47
N ARG A 308 -20.29 -13.23 1.00
CA ARG A 308 -20.74 -13.06 -0.39
C ARG A 308 -19.56 -13.06 -1.36
N ILE A 309 -18.47 -12.35 -1.04
CA ILE A 309 -17.28 -12.34 -1.90
C ILE A 309 -16.64 -13.74 -1.94
N LYS A 310 -16.46 -14.37 -0.78
CA LYS A 310 -15.88 -15.71 -0.66
C LYS A 310 -16.74 -16.79 -1.34
N GLY A 311 -18.06 -16.72 -1.20
CA GLY A 311 -18.98 -17.73 -1.72
C GLY A 311 -19.21 -17.65 -3.23
N TYR A 312 -19.05 -16.47 -3.84
CA TYR A 312 -19.39 -16.21 -5.25
C TYR A 312 -18.25 -15.59 -6.05
N GLY A 313 -17.04 -15.56 -5.49
CA GLY A 313 -15.88 -14.85 -6.02
C GLY A 313 -14.56 -15.49 -5.63
N TYR A 314 -13.50 -14.69 -5.58
CA TYR A 314 -12.15 -15.12 -5.25
C TYR A 314 -11.57 -14.24 -4.13
N GLU A 315 -10.80 -14.85 -3.23
CA GLU A 315 -9.93 -14.15 -2.28
C GLU A 315 -8.47 -14.36 -2.73
N VAL A 316 -7.70 -13.28 -2.79
CA VAL A 316 -6.31 -13.28 -3.25
C VAL A 316 -5.46 -12.59 -2.19
N TYR A 317 -4.41 -13.26 -1.76
CA TYR A 317 -3.34 -12.63 -0.99
C TYR A 317 -2.28 -12.11 -1.98
N MET A 318 -1.89 -10.85 -1.84
CA MET A 318 -0.90 -10.19 -2.67
C MET A 318 0.49 -10.44 -2.08
N ASP A 319 1.42 -10.89 -2.91
CA ASP A 319 2.79 -11.14 -2.47
C ASP A 319 3.55 -9.82 -2.26
N ASP A 320 4.38 -9.75 -1.21
CA ASP A 320 5.23 -8.58 -0.94
C ASP A 320 6.64 -8.72 -1.54
N THR A 321 7.05 -9.95 -1.89
CA THR A 321 8.35 -10.26 -2.50
C THR A 321 8.21 -11.37 -3.54
N ILE A 322 9.18 -11.46 -4.44
CA ILE A 322 9.28 -12.53 -5.45
C ILE A 322 10.73 -12.98 -5.62
N GLU A 323 10.95 -14.22 -6.03
CA GLU A 323 12.28 -14.76 -6.34
C GLU A 323 13.01 -13.91 -7.39
N ASP A 324 14.30 -13.67 -7.16
CA ASP A 324 15.17 -12.88 -8.01
C ASP A 324 15.74 -13.71 -9.16
N THR A 325 14.92 -13.91 -10.19
CA THR A 325 15.30 -14.60 -11.43
C THR A 325 15.67 -13.61 -12.54
N PRO A 326 16.44 -14.04 -13.57
CA PRO A 326 16.75 -13.19 -14.72
C PRO A 326 15.50 -12.63 -15.40
N GLU A 327 14.44 -13.45 -15.53
CA GLU A 327 13.15 -13.02 -16.07
C GLU A 327 12.54 -11.88 -15.24
N MET A 328 12.60 -11.99 -13.91
CA MET A 328 12.09 -10.95 -13.03
C MET A 328 12.91 -9.66 -13.13
N ARG A 329 14.24 -9.73 -13.20
CA ARG A 329 15.09 -8.54 -13.43
C ARG A 329 14.74 -7.81 -14.74
N ARG A 330 14.45 -8.56 -15.82
CA ARG A 330 13.93 -7.98 -17.08
C ARG A 330 12.59 -7.29 -16.86
N LYS A 331 11.67 -7.90 -16.10
CA LYS A 331 10.37 -7.29 -15.73
C LYS A 331 10.53 -6.02 -14.89
N TYR A 332 11.52 -5.93 -14.00
CA TYR A 332 11.83 -4.69 -13.26
C TYR A 332 12.44 -3.63 -14.17
N SER A 333 13.24 -4.00 -15.16
CA SER A 333 13.68 -3.04 -16.19
C SER A 333 12.47 -2.46 -16.94
N ARG A 334 11.49 -3.31 -17.28
CA ARG A 334 10.20 -2.90 -17.85
C ARG A 334 9.37 -2.04 -16.89
N PHE A 335 9.37 -2.32 -15.59
CA PHE A 335 8.73 -1.47 -14.57
C PHE A 335 9.22 -0.02 -14.66
N ILE A 336 10.53 0.17 -14.76
CA ILE A 336 11.14 1.50 -14.84
C ILE A 336 10.68 2.21 -16.12
N ALA A 337 10.69 1.51 -17.26
CA ALA A 337 10.17 2.04 -18.52
C ALA A 337 8.67 2.40 -18.43
N GLN A 338 7.87 1.57 -17.76
CA GLN A 338 6.43 1.83 -17.52
C GLN A 338 6.23 3.11 -16.69
N GLU A 339 6.97 3.29 -15.61
CA GLU A 339 6.85 4.49 -14.75
C GLU A 339 7.31 5.76 -15.49
N VAL A 340 8.36 5.69 -16.31
CA VAL A 340 8.77 6.81 -17.19
C VAL A 340 7.68 7.15 -18.21
N LYS A 341 7.14 6.15 -18.92
CA LYS A 341 6.06 6.34 -19.91
C LYS A 341 4.79 6.90 -19.27
N LYS A 342 4.47 6.48 -18.04
CA LYS A 342 3.28 6.90 -17.29
C LYS A 342 3.39 8.32 -16.76
N ASP A 343 4.56 8.77 -16.31
CA ASP A 343 4.77 10.17 -15.93
C ASP A 343 4.83 11.11 -17.15
N GLY A 344 5.51 10.66 -18.22
CA GLY A 344 5.60 11.36 -19.50
C GLY A 344 6.54 12.58 -19.51
N ARG A 345 7.17 12.93 -18.38
CA ARG A 345 8.08 14.08 -18.27
C ARG A 345 9.50 13.70 -17.85
N LEU A 346 9.71 12.47 -17.40
CA LEU A 346 11.00 12.00 -16.90
C LEU A 346 11.93 11.61 -18.06
N PRO A 347 13.23 11.92 -17.99
CA PRO A 347 14.23 11.34 -18.89
C PRO A 347 14.30 9.82 -18.73
N HIS A 348 14.62 9.12 -19.82
CA HIS A 348 14.86 7.67 -19.78
C HIS A 348 16.08 7.33 -18.91
N PHE A 349 16.09 6.12 -18.35
CA PHE A 349 17.13 5.67 -17.42
C PHE A 349 18.22 4.93 -18.17
N THR A 350 19.48 5.24 -17.88
CA THR A 350 20.63 4.48 -18.37
C THR A 350 20.64 3.05 -17.80
N ARG A 351 21.34 2.13 -18.46
CA ARG A 351 21.57 0.75 -17.96
C ARG A 351 22.00 0.74 -16.48
N THR A 352 23.04 1.50 -16.14
CA THR A 352 23.58 1.56 -14.76
C THR A 352 22.60 2.14 -13.73
N ALA A 353 21.67 3.00 -14.16
CA ALA A 353 20.62 3.52 -13.28
C ALA A 353 19.54 2.46 -13.01
N ALA A 354 19.19 1.66 -14.02
CA ALA A 354 18.27 0.54 -13.87
C ALA A 354 18.86 -0.58 -12.99
N GLU A 355 20.16 -0.86 -13.14
CA GLU A 355 20.88 -1.82 -12.28
C GLU A 355 20.83 -1.39 -10.80
N GLU A 356 21.09 -0.11 -10.51
CA GLU A 356 20.99 0.44 -9.15
C GLU A 356 19.57 0.32 -8.55
N LEU A 357 18.53 0.52 -9.37
CA LEU A 357 17.14 0.34 -8.94
C LEU A 357 16.79 -1.13 -8.64
N ILE A 358 17.41 -2.08 -9.33
CA ILE A 358 17.23 -3.52 -9.06
C ILE A 358 17.98 -3.92 -7.79
N LEU A 359 19.18 -3.37 -7.56
CA LEU A 359 19.89 -3.53 -6.29
C LEU A 359 19.05 -3.01 -5.12
N GLU A 360 18.44 -1.83 -5.28
CA GLU A 360 17.52 -1.28 -4.31
C GLU A 360 16.27 -2.17 -4.12
N ALA A 361 15.73 -2.75 -5.20
CA ALA A 361 14.61 -3.67 -5.12
C ALA A 361 14.95 -4.96 -4.34
N ARG A 362 16.18 -5.48 -4.48
CA ARG A 362 16.70 -6.58 -3.66
C ARG A 362 16.76 -6.17 -2.20
N ARG A 363 17.40 -5.02 -1.92
CA ARG A 363 17.56 -4.49 -0.56
C ARG A 363 16.22 -4.35 0.16
N ARG A 364 15.24 -3.72 -0.49
CA ARG A 364 13.88 -3.52 0.04
C ARG A 364 13.05 -4.78 0.18
N SER A 365 13.46 -5.89 -0.43
CA SER A 365 12.76 -7.17 -0.21
C SER A 365 12.99 -7.70 1.21
N GLY A 366 14.06 -7.25 1.89
CA GLY A 366 14.45 -7.75 3.20
C GLY A 366 14.84 -9.24 3.23
N ARG A 367 14.96 -9.90 2.07
CA ARG A 367 15.14 -11.34 1.94
C ARG A 367 16.11 -11.70 0.81
N LYS A 368 17.09 -12.58 1.06
CA LYS A 368 18.04 -13.00 0.00
C LYS A 368 17.34 -13.56 -1.21
N GLY A 369 17.90 -13.26 -2.38
CA GLY A 369 17.45 -13.85 -3.64
C GLY A 369 15.99 -13.50 -3.95
N HIS A 370 15.49 -12.39 -3.41
CA HIS A 370 14.16 -11.87 -3.68
C HIS A 370 14.23 -10.39 -4.10
N LEU A 371 13.16 -9.93 -4.73
CA LEU A 371 12.90 -8.55 -5.12
C LEU A 371 11.58 -8.08 -4.49
N THR A 372 11.50 -6.81 -4.09
CA THR A 372 10.29 -6.23 -3.48
C THR A 372 9.16 -6.00 -4.49
N LEU A 373 7.96 -6.50 -4.18
CA LEU A 373 6.73 -6.22 -4.95
C LEU A 373 5.99 -4.96 -4.46
N GLU A 374 6.56 -4.21 -3.52
CA GLU A 374 6.05 -2.90 -3.09
C GLU A 374 6.42 -1.80 -4.11
N LEU A 375 5.98 -2.00 -5.34
CA LEU A 375 6.38 -1.22 -6.50
C LEU A 375 5.95 0.25 -6.42
N ARG A 376 4.98 0.61 -5.57
CA ARG A 376 4.64 2.02 -5.33
C ARG A 376 5.81 2.79 -4.70
N ALA A 377 6.49 2.21 -3.71
CA ALA A 377 7.62 2.83 -3.04
C ALA A 377 8.83 2.89 -3.99
N LEU A 378 9.09 1.81 -4.74
CA LEU A 378 10.16 1.76 -5.73
C LEU A 378 9.92 2.75 -6.89
N GLY A 379 8.68 2.84 -7.39
CA GLY A 379 8.28 3.83 -8.40
C GLY A 379 8.35 5.27 -7.89
N GLY A 380 8.21 5.46 -6.57
CA GLY A 380 8.52 6.73 -5.90
C GLY A 380 9.98 7.13 -6.10
N LEU A 381 10.92 6.20 -5.87
CA LEU A 381 12.34 6.42 -6.09
C LEU A 381 12.65 6.71 -7.57
N VAL A 382 12.05 5.97 -8.50
CA VAL A 382 12.16 6.23 -9.95
C VAL A 382 11.75 7.67 -10.29
N ARG A 383 10.60 8.13 -9.79
CA ARG A 383 10.11 9.49 -10.04
C ARG A 383 11.07 10.54 -9.49
N VAL A 384 11.55 10.38 -8.26
CA VAL A 384 12.50 11.32 -7.64
C VAL A 384 13.83 11.37 -8.41
N ALA A 385 14.37 10.22 -8.83
CA ALA A 385 15.60 10.18 -9.62
C ALA A 385 15.43 10.88 -10.98
N GLY A 386 14.30 10.67 -11.65
CA GLY A 386 13.99 11.35 -12.91
C GLY A 386 13.76 12.86 -12.74
N ASP A 387 13.15 13.28 -11.63
CA ASP A 387 12.97 14.70 -11.30
C ASP A 387 14.31 15.40 -11.03
N ILE A 388 15.27 14.73 -10.37
CA ILE A 388 16.63 15.24 -10.19
C ILE A 388 17.32 15.39 -11.54
N ALA A 389 17.32 14.35 -12.38
CA ALA A 389 17.90 14.38 -13.72
C ALA A 389 17.32 15.54 -14.56
N ARG A 390 16.01 15.73 -14.48
CA ARG A 390 15.31 16.80 -15.19
C ARG A 390 15.67 18.18 -14.65
N ALA A 391 15.82 18.34 -13.33
CA ALA A 391 16.22 19.61 -12.73
C ALA A 391 17.65 20.02 -13.12
N GLU A 392 18.50 19.04 -13.46
CA GLU A 392 19.86 19.23 -13.95
C GLU A 392 19.94 19.34 -15.49
N ASP A 393 18.80 19.37 -16.19
CA ASP A 393 18.70 19.35 -17.66
C ASP A 393 19.48 18.17 -18.31
N ALA A 394 19.57 17.04 -17.60
CA ALA A 394 20.26 15.85 -18.08
C ALA A 394 19.44 15.12 -19.17
N GLU A 395 20.12 14.62 -20.20
CA GLU A 395 19.50 13.86 -21.29
C GLU A 395 18.91 12.53 -20.80
N PHE A 396 19.58 11.88 -19.85
CA PHE A 396 19.18 10.60 -19.26
C PHE A 396 19.33 10.60 -17.75
N THR A 397 18.54 9.77 -17.09
CA THR A 397 18.69 9.49 -15.66
C THR A 397 19.84 8.50 -15.45
N THR A 398 20.88 8.93 -14.74
CA THR A 398 22.10 8.16 -14.48
C THR A 398 22.07 7.51 -13.10
N ARG A 399 23.04 6.63 -12.81
CA ARG A 399 23.19 6.01 -11.49
C ARG A 399 23.34 7.05 -10.38
N ASP A 400 24.05 8.15 -10.64
CA ASP A 400 24.25 9.22 -9.65
C ASP A 400 22.92 9.86 -9.23
N HIS A 401 22.02 10.11 -10.18
CA HIS A 401 20.69 10.64 -9.85
C HIS A 401 19.87 9.67 -8.98
N VAL A 402 20.02 8.35 -9.17
CA VAL A 402 19.37 7.34 -8.31
C VAL A 402 19.96 7.34 -6.91
N LEU A 403 21.29 7.43 -6.78
CA LEU A 403 21.96 7.52 -5.48
C LEU A 403 21.57 8.80 -4.73
N GLN A 404 21.51 9.95 -5.42
CA GLN A 404 20.98 11.19 -4.86
C GLN A 404 19.51 11.05 -4.43
N ALA A 405 18.69 10.35 -5.23
CA ALA A 405 17.29 10.11 -4.93
C ALA A 405 17.13 9.25 -3.68
N LYS A 406 17.94 8.21 -3.46
CA LYS A 406 17.92 7.37 -2.25
C LYS A 406 18.10 8.21 -0.98
N GLY A 407 18.97 9.22 -1.02
CA GLY A 407 19.15 10.17 0.09
C GLY A 407 17.95 11.09 0.31
N ARG A 408 17.28 11.53 -0.77
CA ARG A 408 16.16 12.51 -0.70
C ARG A 408 14.77 11.87 -0.55
N SER A 409 14.61 10.59 -0.88
CA SER A 409 13.31 9.89 -0.89
C SER A 409 13.03 9.10 0.40
N ARG A 410 13.73 9.40 1.49
CA ARG A 410 13.51 8.76 2.80
C ARG A 410 12.16 9.14 3.38
N SER A 411 11.51 8.20 4.06
CA SER A 411 10.25 8.47 4.77
C SER A 411 10.45 9.48 5.90
N ILE A 412 9.37 10.09 6.41
CA ILE A 412 9.48 11.03 7.54
C ILE A 412 9.99 10.28 8.77
N GLU A 413 9.55 9.05 8.95
CA GLU A 413 9.97 8.13 10.01
C GLU A 413 11.48 7.89 9.94
N GLN A 414 12.02 7.61 8.75
CA GLN A 414 13.47 7.46 8.54
C GLN A 414 14.21 8.77 8.79
N GLN A 415 13.72 9.91 8.28
CA GLN A 415 14.37 11.21 8.48
C GLN A 415 14.45 11.59 9.97
N LEU A 416 13.40 11.31 10.74
CA LEU A 416 13.38 11.54 12.19
C LEU A 416 14.36 10.61 12.91
N ALA A 417 14.40 9.32 12.52
CA ALA A 417 15.35 8.37 13.07
C ALA A 417 16.81 8.77 12.76
N ASP A 418 17.10 9.18 11.52
CA ASP A 418 18.41 9.67 11.10
C ASP A 418 18.85 10.92 11.87
N ASP A 419 17.99 11.95 11.98
CA ASP A 419 18.26 13.18 12.76
C ASP A 419 18.48 12.86 14.25
N TYR A 420 17.73 11.90 14.79
CA TYR A 420 17.95 11.42 16.15
C TYR A 420 19.32 10.75 16.31
N ILE A 421 19.67 9.84 15.39
CA ILE A 421 20.97 9.14 15.40
C ILE A 421 22.11 10.14 15.22
N GLU A 422 21.98 11.12 14.33
CA GLU A 422 22.99 12.15 14.08
C GLU A 422 23.24 13.00 15.32
N ARG A 423 22.19 13.48 16.00
CA ARG A 423 22.33 14.22 17.27
C ARG A 423 22.94 13.38 18.38
N ARG A 424 22.72 12.08 18.36
CA ARG A 424 23.32 11.16 19.33
C ARG A 424 24.81 10.95 19.07
N LYS A 425 25.28 11.07 17.82
CA LYS A 425 26.71 10.97 17.48
C LYS A 425 27.56 12.05 18.16
N ASP A 426 27.02 13.24 18.38
CA ASP A 426 27.71 14.32 19.11
C ASP A 426 28.07 13.93 20.55
N TYR A 427 27.35 12.94 21.10
CA TYR A 427 27.54 12.40 22.44
C TYR A 427 27.81 10.89 22.40
N ASP A 428 28.34 10.38 21.28
CA ASP A 428 28.58 8.96 21.10
C ASP A 428 29.62 8.48 22.11
N MET A 429 29.27 7.41 22.81
CA MET A 429 30.19 6.74 23.70
C MET A 429 30.85 5.54 23.03
N THR A 430 30.52 5.20 21.78
CA THR A 430 31.04 4.02 21.08
C THR A 430 32.57 4.00 21.10
N ILE A 431 33.11 2.87 21.55
CA ILE A 431 34.54 2.59 21.55
C ILE A 431 34.73 1.51 20.49
N ALA A 432 35.54 1.78 19.47
CA ALA A 432 35.81 0.83 18.37
C ALA A 432 37.17 0.15 18.48
N GLN A 433 37.96 0.45 19.53
CA GLN A 433 39.32 -0.06 19.71
C GLN A 433 39.63 -0.35 21.18
N GLY A 434 40.52 -1.31 21.41
CA GLY A 434 40.95 -1.70 22.75
C GLY A 434 40.01 -2.70 23.41
N ASN A 435 40.28 -3.02 24.67
CA ASN A 435 39.57 -4.10 25.39
C ASN A 435 38.98 -3.55 26.68
N VAL A 436 37.72 -3.86 26.97
CA VAL A 436 37.01 -3.39 28.16
C VAL A 436 36.20 -4.51 28.78
N GLY A 437 36.34 -4.71 30.09
CA GLY A 437 35.53 -5.66 30.86
C GLY A 437 34.07 -5.20 30.96
N GLY A 438 33.13 -6.12 30.77
CA GLY A 438 31.71 -5.87 30.97
C GLY A 438 31.06 -4.93 29.96
N ARG A 439 31.75 -4.53 28.89
CA ARG A 439 31.23 -3.55 27.92
C ARG A 439 31.23 -4.13 26.52
N VAL A 440 30.06 -4.16 25.87
CA VAL A 440 29.88 -4.74 24.53
C VAL A 440 29.19 -3.73 23.61
N ASN A 441 29.65 -3.65 22.36
CA ASN A 441 28.93 -2.91 21.32
C ASN A 441 27.77 -3.77 20.77
N GLY A 442 26.57 -3.52 21.26
CA GLY A 442 25.34 -4.06 20.67
C GLY A 442 24.91 -3.28 19.42
N LEU A 443 23.96 -3.82 18.67
CA LEU A 443 23.38 -3.15 17.50
C LEU A 443 21.86 -3.13 17.59
N ALA A 444 21.28 -1.99 17.25
CA ALA A 444 19.84 -1.78 17.22
C ALA A 444 19.41 -1.14 15.90
N VAL A 445 18.11 -1.17 15.66
CA VAL A 445 17.46 -0.42 14.57
C VAL A 445 16.43 0.50 15.20
N MET A 446 16.39 1.73 14.71
CA MET A 446 15.40 2.73 15.02
C MET A 446 14.49 2.92 13.79
N GLY A 447 13.18 2.86 14.00
CA GLY A 447 12.23 2.73 12.90
C GLY A 447 12.41 1.38 12.17
N GLU A 448 12.32 1.39 10.84
CA GLU A 448 12.44 0.18 10.02
C GLU A 448 13.87 -0.05 9.52
N ASP A 449 14.61 1.03 9.22
CA ASP A 449 15.83 0.96 8.40
C ASP A 449 17.05 1.73 8.95
N SER A 450 16.95 2.36 10.12
CA SER A 450 18.04 3.21 10.63
C SER A 450 18.82 2.51 11.74
N GLY A 451 19.97 1.92 11.42
CA GLY A 451 20.81 1.21 12.38
C GLY A 451 21.62 2.13 13.29
N ILE A 452 21.85 1.70 14.54
CA ILE A 452 22.71 2.40 15.50
C ILE A 452 23.48 1.40 16.38
N VAL A 453 24.72 1.75 16.75
CA VAL A 453 25.46 1.03 17.80
C VAL A 453 24.88 1.38 19.16
N MET A 454 24.57 0.36 19.95
CA MET A 454 24.00 0.49 21.28
C MET A 454 24.89 -0.23 22.30
N PRO A 455 25.78 0.52 22.99
CA PRO A 455 26.63 -0.07 24.01
C PRO A 455 25.80 -0.63 25.17
N VAL A 456 26.11 -1.86 25.56
CA VAL A 456 25.56 -2.53 26.75
C VAL A 456 26.70 -2.72 27.75
N MET A 457 26.46 -2.31 28.98
CA MET A 457 27.40 -2.47 30.09
C MET A 457 26.83 -3.41 31.13
N ALA A 458 27.68 -4.24 31.73
CA ALA A 458 27.36 -5.09 32.85
C ALA A 458 28.39 -4.91 33.96
N GLU A 459 27.93 -4.88 35.21
CA GLU A 459 28.78 -4.83 36.40
C GLU A 459 28.25 -5.82 37.43
N VAL A 460 29.16 -6.47 38.15
CA VAL A 460 28.82 -7.46 39.17
C VAL A 460 29.13 -6.91 40.55
N ALA A 461 28.11 -6.83 41.42
CA ALA A 461 28.24 -6.32 42.78
C ALA A 461 27.86 -7.38 43.83
N PRO A 462 28.40 -7.32 45.05
CA PRO A 462 27.95 -8.18 46.14
C PRO A 462 26.49 -7.86 46.53
N SER A 463 25.62 -8.87 46.54
CA SER A 463 24.22 -8.68 46.94
C SER A 463 24.08 -8.53 48.45
N GLN A 464 23.15 -7.68 48.88
CA GLN A 464 22.73 -7.58 50.29
C GLN A 464 21.51 -8.48 50.60
N GLY A 465 21.03 -9.25 49.61
CA GLY A 465 19.87 -10.14 49.68
C GLY A 465 20.01 -11.35 48.74
N PRO A 466 18.91 -11.96 48.26
CA PRO A 466 18.99 -12.90 47.14
C PRO A 466 19.47 -12.14 45.90
N GLY A 467 20.48 -12.68 45.22
CA GLY A 467 21.06 -12.05 44.03
C GLY A 467 20.04 -11.87 42.90
N GLU A 468 20.03 -10.68 42.33
CA GLU A 468 19.11 -10.28 41.27
C GLU A 468 19.84 -9.84 39.99
N VAL A 469 19.17 -10.02 38.84
CA VAL A 469 19.61 -9.43 37.56
C VAL A 469 18.79 -8.17 37.34
N ILE A 470 19.46 -7.02 37.38
CA ILE A 470 18.85 -5.70 37.34
C ILE A 470 19.22 -5.05 36.01
N ALA A 471 18.28 -5.03 35.07
CA ALA A 471 18.46 -4.40 33.76
C ALA A 471 17.79 -3.01 33.73
N THR A 472 18.53 -2.00 33.24
CA THR A 472 18.08 -0.60 33.16
C THR A 472 18.20 -0.07 31.73
N GLY A 473 17.31 0.86 31.36
CA GLY A 473 17.26 1.44 30.01
C GLY A 473 15.87 1.50 29.36
N ASN A 474 14.79 1.57 30.15
CA ASN A 474 13.41 1.62 29.66
C ASN A 474 13.05 0.43 28.74
N LEU A 475 13.27 -0.78 29.25
CA LEU A 475 13.00 -2.04 28.53
C LEU A 475 11.50 -2.32 28.41
N GLN A 476 11.04 -2.63 27.21
CA GLN A 476 9.68 -3.10 26.93
C GLN A 476 9.52 -4.60 27.21
N ASP A 477 8.28 -5.13 27.12
CA ASP A 477 7.91 -6.49 27.54
C ASP A 477 8.83 -7.59 26.97
N ILE A 478 9.05 -7.61 25.65
CA ILE A 478 9.91 -8.62 24.98
C ILE A 478 11.37 -8.54 25.47
N ALA A 479 11.88 -7.33 25.66
CA ALA A 479 13.26 -7.13 26.12
C ALA A 479 13.42 -7.56 27.59
N GLN A 480 12.39 -7.38 28.43
CA GLN A 480 12.36 -7.90 29.79
C GLN A 480 12.34 -9.44 29.82
N GLU A 481 11.60 -10.08 28.92
CA GLU A 481 11.62 -11.55 28.75
C GLU A 481 13.02 -12.04 28.30
N ALA A 482 13.67 -11.30 27.41
CA ALA A 482 15.04 -11.60 26.97
C ALA A 482 16.04 -11.59 28.14
N VAL A 483 15.92 -10.63 29.07
CA VAL A 483 16.74 -10.60 30.31
C VAL A 483 16.52 -11.87 31.14
N GLN A 484 15.29 -12.36 31.25
CA GLN A 484 15.00 -13.61 31.99
C GLN A 484 15.62 -14.83 31.30
N ASN A 485 15.55 -14.92 29.98
CA ASN A 485 16.17 -15.98 29.19
C ASN A 485 17.69 -16.00 29.36
N VAL A 486 18.33 -14.83 29.28
CA VAL A 486 19.77 -14.67 29.51
C VAL A 486 20.14 -14.99 30.97
N SER A 487 19.31 -14.61 31.95
CA SER A 487 19.51 -14.96 33.36
C SER A 487 19.53 -16.49 33.58
N ALA A 488 18.67 -17.24 32.91
CA ALA A 488 18.67 -18.70 32.97
C ALA A 488 19.97 -19.32 32.41
N ILE A 489 20.52 -18.74 31.34
CA ILE A 489 21.80 -19.12 30.74
C ILE A 489 22.93 -18.85 31.74
N ILE A 490 23.03 -17.62 32.25
CA ILE A 490 24.07 -17.23 33.21
C ILE A 490 24.05 -18.15 34.45
N LYS A 491 22.86 -18.46 34.99
CA LYS A 491 22.68 -19.40 36.11
C LYS A 491 23.11 -20.83 35.82
N LYS A 492 23.02 -21.26 34.56
CA LYS A 492 23.42 -22.60 34.15
C LYS A 492 24.93 -22.73 33.95
N PHE A 493 25.60 -21.63 33.56
CA PHE A 493 26.99 -21.66 33.10
C PHE A 493 28.01 -21.05 34.06
N SER A 494 27.58 -20.23 35.01
CA SER A 494 28.46 -19.70 36.04
C SER A 494 28.84 -20.78 37.06
N ASP A 495 30.13 -20.96 37.30
CA ASP A 495 30.65 -21.74 38.43
C ASP A 495 30.45 -21.00 39.78
N GLU A 496 30.08 -19.72 39.73
CA GLU A 496 29.78 -18.91 40.91
C GLU A 496 28.31 -18.97 41.33
N ASP A 497 28.10 -18.88 42.64
CA ASP A 497 26.77 -18.80 43.26
C ASP A 497 26.15 -17.41 43.02
N ILE A 498 25.49 -17.24 41.87
CA ILE A 498 24.81 -16.00 41.45
C ILE A 498 23.72 -15.59 42.47
N SER A 499 23.24 -16.50 43.33
CA SER A 499 22.28 -16.16 44.39
C SER A 499 22.83 -15.17 45.43
N LYS A 500 24.13 -14.84 45.39
CA LYS A 500 24.80 -13.87 46.28
C LYS A 500 25.30 -12.62 45.56
N ARG A 501 25.03 -12.44 44.27
CA ARG A 501 25.53 -11.32 43.48
C ARG A 501 24.38 -10.59 42.78
N ASP A 502 24.51 -9.27 42.74
CA ASP A 502 23.63 -8.42 41.94
C ASP A 502 24.34 -8.13 40.61
N ILE A 503 23.67 -8.43 39.51
CA ILE A 503 24.19 -8.21 38.15
C ILE A 503 23.45 -7.00 37.59
N HIS A 504 24.16 -5.89 37.44
CA HIS A 504 23.62 -4.66 36.89
C HIS A 504 23.90 -4.58 35.41
N ILE A 505 22.85 -4.57 34.59
CA ILE A 505 22.92 -4.40 33.14
C ILE A 505 22.39 -3.01 32.80
N GLN A 506 23.14 -2.24 32.02
CA GLN A 506 22.75 -0.92 31.57
C GLN A 506 22.82 -0.83 30.06
N TYR A 507 21.68 -0.52 29.45
CA TYR A 507 21.61 -0.05 28.08
C TYR A 507 21.92 1.45 28.06
N VAL A 508 23.01 1.82 27.41
CA VAL A 508 23.50 3.20 27.47
C VAL A 508 22.69 4.09 26.53
N GLN A 509 22.24 5.24 27.04
CA GLN A 509 21.49 6.28 26.29
C GLN A 509 20.20 5.76 25.60
N SER A 510 19.51 4.76 26.16
CA SER A 510 18.25 4.23 25.61
C SER A 510 17.00 5.00 26.05
N TYR A 511 16.98 6.33 25.82
CA TYR A 511 15.89 7.19 26.29
C TYR A 511 14.50 6.86 25.70
N GLU A 512 14.47 6.38 24.46
CA GLU A 512 13.23 5.94 23.79
C GLU A 512 12.80 4.52 24.20
N GLY A 513 13.63 3.85 24.99
CA GLY A 513 13.43 2.46 25.40
C GLY A 513 14.11 1.45 24.49
N VAL A 514 14.08 0.20 24.94
CA VAL A 514 14.64 -0.96 24.24
C VAL A 514 13.51 -1.96 24.03
N GLU A 515 13.28 -2.33 22.78
CA GLU A 515 12.26 -3.30 22.37
C GLU A 515 12.92 -4.49 21.65
N GLY A 516 12.28 -5.65 21.73
CA GLY A 516 12.75 -6.89 21.13
C GLY A 516 13.85 -7.59 21.91
N ASP A 517 14.34 -8.69 21.36
CA ASP A 517 15.30 -9.61 21.98
C ASP A 517 16.67 -9.62 21.29
N SER A 518 16.89 -8.72 20.32
CA SER A 518 18.08 -8.73 19.46
C SER A 518 19.40 -8.36 20.14
N ALA A 519 19.34 -7.90 21.40
CA ALA A 519 20.48 -7.63 22.27
C ALA A 519 20.79 -8.78 23.24
N SER A 520 20.12 -9.93 23.15
CA SER A 520 20.30 -11.04 24.09
C SER A 520 21.74 -11.56 24.12
N VAL A 521 22.34 -11.75 22.95
CA VAL A 521 23.75 -12.15 22.82
C VAL A 521 24.70 -11.10 23.40
N THR A 522 24.42 -9.81 23.14
CA THR A 522 25.17 -8.67 23.68
C THR A 522 25.14 -8.66 25.21
N MET A 523 23.95 -8.81 25.81
CA MET A 523 23.77 -8.87 27.27
C MET A 523 24.50 -10.06 27.88
N ALA A 524 24.33 -11.26 27.30
CA ALA A 524 24.98 -12.47 27.80
C ALA A 524 26.51 -12.31 27.80
N THR A 525 27.06 -11.75 26.72
CA THR A 525 28.51 -11.50 26.61
C THR A 525 29.01 -10.48 27.62
N ALA A 526 28.27 -9.38 27.81
CA ALA A 526 28.62 -8.36 28.81
C ALA A 526 28.66 -8.96 30.21
N VAL A 527 27.62 -9.71 30.60
CA VAL A 527 27.54 -10.30 31.93
C VAL A 527 28.60 -11.37 32.16
N ILE A 528 28.85 -12.24 31.17
CA ILE A 528 29.87 -13.28 31.28
C ILE A 528 31.27 -12.65 31.41
N SER A 529 31.55 -11.60 30.63
CA SER A 529 32.79 -10.83 30.76
C SER A 529 32.97 -10.26 32.17
N SER A 530 31.93 -9.67 32.77
CA SER A 530 32.02 -9.11 34.13
C SER A 530 32.08 -10.17 35.23
N LEU A 531 31.51 -11.36 35.01
CA LEU A 531 31.57 -12.47 35.97
C LEU A 531 32.94 -13.15 35.99
N GLU A 532 33.54 -13.35 34.81
CA GLU A 532 34.81 -14.08 34.66
C GLU A 532 36.04 -13.14 34.65
N ASP A 533 35.84 -11.82 34.70
CA ASP A 533 36.89 -10.78 34.61
C ASP A 533 37.71 -10.86 33.31
N ILE A 534 37.06 -11.26 32.20
CA ILE A 534 37.69 -11.39 30.88
C ILE A 534 37.25 -10.21 30.01
N PRO A 535 38.17 -9.36 29.50
CA PRO A 535 37.79 -8.19 28.74
C PRO A 535 37.29 -8.53 27.32
N ILE A 536 36.40 -7.68 26.80
CA ILE A 536 35.80 -7.80 25.46
C ILE A 536 36.53 -6.87 24.48
N ASP A 537 36.82 -7.38 23.28
CA ASP A 537 37.35 -6.61 22.17
C ASP A 537 36.32 -5.59 21.66
N GLN A 538 36.64 -4.30 21.77
CA GLN A 538 35.75 -3.22 21.36
C GLN A 538 35.74 -3.00 19.84
N SER A 539 36.61 -3.66 19.07
CA SER A 539 36.53 -3.71 17.59
C SER A 539 35.42 -4.64 17.09
N VAL A 540 34.74 -5.34 18.01
CA VAL A 540 33.65 -6.27 17.73
C VAL A 540 32.30 -5.66 18.11
N ALA A 541 31.33 -5.73 17.21
CA ALA A 541 29.91 -5.51 17.50
C ALA A 541 29.12 -6.79 17.31
N MET A 542 27.95 -6.90 17.94
CA MET A 542 27.11 -8.09 17.84
C MET A 542 25.62 -7.80 17.93
N THR A 543 24.84 -8.66 17.26
CA THR A 543 23.39 -8.74 17.41
C THR A 543 22.94 -10.19 17.36
N GLY A 544 21.90 -10.52 18.09
CA GLY A 544 21.34 -11.88 18.10
C GLY A 544 20.38 -12.06 19.26
N SER A 545 19.26 -12.72 18.99
CA SER A 545 18.42 -13.29 20.02
C SER A 545 19.06 -14.57 20.55
N LEU A 546 18.65 -15.03 21.73
CA LEU A 546 19.28 -16.15 22.41
C LEU A 546 18.24 -17.06 23.07
N SER A 547 18.28 -18.35 22.70
CA SER A 547 17.48 -19.38 23.37
C SER A 547 18.06 -19.70 24.74
N VAL A 548 17.25 -20.18 25.68
CA VAL A 548 17.73 -20.66 27.01
C VAL A 548 18.72 -21.83 26.94
N ARG A 549 18.89 -22.43 25.76
CA ARG A 549 19.89 -23.49 25.50
C ARG A 549 21.22 -22.96 25.00
N GLY A 550 21.29 -21.68 24.60
CA GLY A 550 22.47 -21.05 24.05
C GLY A 550 22.46 -20.90 22.52
N ASP A 551 21.36 -21.27 21.85
CA ASP A 551 21.24 -21.12 20.39
C ASP A 551 21.04 -19.65 20.02
N VAL A 552 21.81 -19.17 19.04
CA VAL A 552 21.69 -17.81 18.51
C VAL A 552 20.57 -17.77 17.48
N LEU A 553 19.56 -16.94 17.74
CA LEU A 553 18.32 -16.84 16.96
C LEU A 553 18.33 -15.61 16.05
N PRO A 554 17.62 -15.67 14.90
CA PRO A 554 17.59 -14.57 13.94
C PRO A 554 16.95 -13.30 14.50
N VAL A 555 17.34 -12.17 13.93
CA VAL A 555 16.88 -10.83 14.29
C VAL A 555 16.46 -10.04 13.05
N GLY A 556 15.61 -9.03 13.24
CA GLY A 556 15.26 -8.06 12.20
C GLY A 556 16.35 -7.04 11.92
N GLY A 557 16.34 -6.49 10.70
CA GLY A 557 17.14 -5.32 10.30
C GLY A 557 18.65 -5.55 10.27
N VAL A 558 19.11 -6.79 10.02
CA VAL A 558 20.54 -7.16 10.10
C VAL A 558 21.42 -6.29 9.17
N THR A 559 20.95 -5.98 7.96
CA THR A 559 21.69 -5.14 7.01
C THR A 559 21.97 -3.75 7.58
N HIS A 560 20.95 -3.08 8.12
CA HIS A 560 21.08 -1.76 8.72
C HIS A 560 21.98 -1.77 9.97
N LYS A 561 21.93 -2.84 10.76
CA LYS A 561 22.81 -3.03 11.92
C LYS A 561 24.28 -3.18 11.52
N ILE A 562 24.57 -3.96 10.48
CA ILE A 562 25.94 -4.14 9.96
C ILE A 562 26.49 -2.81 9.43
N GLU A 563 25.69 -2.06 8.66
CA GLU A 563 26.11 -0.76 8.15
C GLU A 563 26.34 0.26 9.27
N ALA A 564 25.57 0.21 10.35
CA ALA A 564 25.80 1.04 11.52
C ALA A 564 27.12 0.71 12.22
N ALA A 565 27.45 -0.58 12.34
CA ALA A 565 28.75 -1.02 12.86
C ALA A 565 29.91 -0.52 11.99
N ALA A 566 29.81 -0.69 10.67
CA ALA A 566 30.81 -0.20 9.73
C ALA A 566 31.00 1.33 9.81
N LYS A 567 29.90 2.09 9.87
CA LYS A 567 29.93 3.56 10.04
C LYS A 567 30.54 4.00 11.36
N ALA A 568 30.46 3.17 12.40
CA ALA A 568 31.05 3.43 13.71
C ALA A 568 32.54 3.03 13.79
N GLY A 569 33.11 2.47 12.72
CA GLY A 569 34.51 2.04 12.67
C GLY A 569 34.79 0.71 13.37
N VAL A 570 33.75 -0.10 13.59
CA VAL A 570 33.87 -1.47 14.10
C VAL A 570 34.40 -2.36 12.98
N GLU A 571 35.41 -3.18 13.28
CA GLU A 571 36.10 -4.02 12.28
C GLU A 571 35.36 -5.35 12.05
N THR A 572 34.69 -5.87 13.08
CA THR A 572 34.03 -7.19 13.03
C THR A 572 32.61 -7.14 13.58
N VAL A 573 31.65 -7.75 12.88
CA VAL A 573 30.27 -7.91 13.36
C VAL A 573 29.85 -9.37 13.44
N ILE A 574 29.36 -9.76 14.61
CA ILE A 574 28.79 -11.08 14.86
C ILE A 574 27.27 -11.03 14.62
N ILE A 575 26.79 -11.91 13.75
CA ILE A 575 25.36 -12.03 13.42
C ILE A 575 24.86 -13.48 13.54
N PRO A 576 23.56 -13.71 13.70
CA PRO A 576 23.00 -15.06 13.65
C PRO A 576 23.25 -15.68 12.26
N ALA A 577 23.70 -16.94 12.22
CA ALA A 577 23.93 -17.66 10.96
C ALA A 577 22.66 -17.74 10.10
N ALA A 578 21.49 -17.81 10.74
CA ALA A 578 20.18 -17.79 10.07
C ALA A 578 19.91 -16.47 9.30
N ASN A 579 20.52 -15.36 9.71
CA ASN A 579 20.38 -14.06 9.03
C ASN A 579 21.40 -13.84 7.90
N MET A 580 22.34 -14.76 7.65
CA MET A 580 23.30 -14.61 6.54
C MET A 580 22.60 -14.46 5.18
N GLN A 581 21.37 -14.93 5.08
CA GLN A 581 20.54 -14.71 3.91
C GLN A 581 20.04 -13.24 3.82
N ASP A 582 19.78 -12.57 4.94
CA ASP A 582 19.20 -11.22 4.95
C ASP A 582 20.25 -10.10 4.83
N VAL A 583 21.54 -10.45 4.69
CA VAL A 583 22.66 -9.50 4.56
C VAL A 583 22.75 -8.96 3.13
N MET A 584 22.44 -7.68 2.97
CA MET A 584 22.41 -6.95 1.70
C MET A 584 23.09 -5.57 1.81
N ILE A 585 24.33 -5.56 2.29
CA ILE A 585 25.12 -4.33 2.47
C ILE A 585 25.63 -3.77 1.14
N GLU A 586 25.71 -2.44 1.06
CA GLU A 586 26.30 -1.76 -0.10
C GLU A 586 27.80 -2.05 -0.22
N ASP A 587 28.32 -1.96 -1.44
CA ASP A 587 29.72 -2.30 -1.73
C ASP A 587 30.71 -1.47 -0.91
N GLU A 588 30.37 -0.22 -0.58
CA GLU A 588 31.20 0.63 0.27
C GLU A 588 31.47 0.01 1.65
N TYR A 589 30.51 -0.72 2.24
CA TYR A 589 30.66 -1.30 3.58
C TYR A 589 31.34 -2.67 3.56
N LYS A 590 31.36 -3.38 2.43
CA LYS A 590 31.92 -4.74 2.34
C LYS A 590 33.41 -4.80 2.70
N GLU A 591 34.15 -3.74 2.40
CA GLU A 591 35.58 -3.62 2.73
C GLU A 591 35.82 -3.04 4.13
N MET A 592 34.80 -2.46 4.77
CA MET A 592 34.92 -1.82 6.08
C MET A 592 34.73 -2.78 7.26
N ILE A 593 34.00 -3.89 7.08
CA ILE A 593 33.60 -4.76 8.19
C ILE A 593 33.59 -6.25 7.81
N GLU A 594 34.15 -7.08 8.68
CA GLU A 594 34.10 -8.53 8.60
C GLU A 594 32.80 -9.05 9.25
N ILE A 595 32.04 -9.89 8.54
CA ILE A 595 30.77 -10.44 9.02
C ILE A 595 30.97 -11.91 9.42
N ILE A 596 30.80 -12.22 10.72
CA ILE A 596 30.98 -13.57 11.25
C ILE A 596 29.61 -14.15 11.66
N PRO A 597 29.08 -15.15 10.92
CA PRO A 597 27.86 -15.85 11.30
C PRO A 597 28.12 -16.86 12.42
N VAL A 598 27.26 -16.88 13.44
CA VAL A 598 27.34 -17.82 14.57
C VAL A 598 26.00 -18.51 14.81
N SER A 599 26.04 -19.74 15.33
CA SER A 599 24.83 -20.50 15.68
C SER A 599 24.65 -20.68 17.19
N HIS A 600 25.71 -20.49 17.97
CA HIS A 600 25.70 -20.74 19.41
C HIS A 600 26.52 -19.70 20.19
N ILE A 601 26.10 -19.39 21.42
CA ILE A 601 26.74 -18.36 22.28
C ILE A 601 28.22 -18.63 22.55
N SER A 602 28.64 -19.89 22.56
CA SER A 602 30.06 -20.24 22.72
C SER A 602 30.94 -19.69 21.59
N GLU A 603 30.41 -19.63 20.36
CA GLU A 603 31.13 -19.06 19.21
C GLU A 603 31.24 -17.53 19.36
N VAL A 604 30.18 -16.88 19.86
CA VAL A 604 30.20 -15.44 20.14
C VAL A 604 31.31 -15.10 21.13
N LEU A 605 31.37 -15.82 22.25
CA LEU A 605 32.35 -15.58 23.31
C LEU A 605 33.77 -15.90 22.83
N ASP A 606 33.92 -16.91 21.97
CA ASP A 606 35.19 -17.24 21.34
C ASP A 606 35.69 -16.12 20.41
N ILE A 607 34.80 -15.35 19.79
CA ILE A 607 35.21 -14.23 18.94
C ILE A 607 35.42 -12.96 19.78
N ALA A 608 34.54 -12.69 20.75
CA ALA A 608 34.47 -11.40 21.43
C ALA A 608 35.42 -11.25 22.63
N LEU A 609 35.75 -12.35 23.34
CA LEU A 609 36.59 -12.30 24.55
C LEU A 609 38.08 -12.39 24.23
N VAL A 610 38.90 -11.65 25.00
CA VAL A 610 40.36 -11.59 24.82
C VAL A 610 41.09 -12.38 25.91
N GLY A 611 42.06 -13.22 25.52
CA GLY A 611 42.97 -13.94 26.44
C GLY A 611 42.84 -15.46 26.36
N GLU A 612 43.74 -16.12 25.60
CA GLU A 612 43.66 -17.56 25.23
C GLU A 612 43.42 -18.54 26.41
N PRO A 613 44.21 -18.59 27.50
CA PRO A 613 44.07 -19.67 28.48
C PRO A 613 42.79 -19.61 29.33
N GLU A 614 42.32 -18.42 29.70
CA GLU A 614 41.11 -18.24 30.52
C GLU A 614 39.84 -18.37 29.66
N LYS A 615 39.91 -17.82 28.45
CA LYS A 615 38.87 -17.94 27.42
C LYS A 615 38.65 -19.39 26.99
N ASP A 616 39.72 -20.13 26.65
CA ASP A 616 39.60 -21.52 26.18
C ASP A 616 38.96 -22.41 27.25
N SER A 617 39.35 -22.24 28.52
CA SER A 617 38.72 -22.94 29.65
C SER A 617 37.24 -22.59 29.80
N LEU A 618 36.84 -21.34 29.61
CA LEU A 618 35.43 -20.93 29.65
C LEU A 618 34.64 -21.52 28.48
N VAL A 619 35.15 -21.38 27.26
CA VAL A 619 34.51 -21.87 26.03
C VAL A 619 34.36 -23.39 26.06
N ASP A 620 35.36 -24.12 26.55
CA ASP A 620 35.30 -25.58 26.70
C ASP A 620 34.29 -26.01 27.76
N ARG A 621 34.20 -25.31 28.90
CA ARG A 621 33.14 -25.52 29.91
C ARG A 621 31.76 -25.35 29.29
N LEU A 622 31.55 -24.25 28.56
CA LEU A 622 30.27 -23.97 27.88
C LEU A 622 29.92 -25.07 26.88
N LYS A 623 30.87 -25.47 26.01
CA LYS A 623 30.69 -26.56 25.05
C LYS A 623 30.39 -27.89 25.72
N SER A 624 30.96 -28.17 26.89
CA SER A 624 30.70 -29.43 27.63
C SER A 624 29.28 -29.48 28.23
N ILE A 625 28.79 -28.35 28.75
CA ILE A 625 27.46 -28.23 29.37
C ILE A 625 26.36 -28.21 28.31
N THR A 626 26.62 -27.65 27.12
CA THR A 626 25.67 -27.66 26.00
C THR A 626 25.78 -28.92 25.15
N GLY A 627 26.97 -29.49 24.98
CA GLY A 627 27.21 -30.74 24.24
C GLY A 627 26.48 -31.95 24.85
N GLN A 628 26.40 -32.05 26.19
CA GLN A 628 25.60 -33.09 26.84
C GLN A 628 24.08 -32.92 26.60
N ALA A 629 23.60 -31.72 26.28
CA ALA A 629 22.21 -31.46 25.93
C ALA A 629 21.90 -31.78 24.44
N LEU A 630 22.92 -31.78 23.57
CA LEU A 630 22.82 -32.15 22.16
C LEU A 630 22.87 -33.68 21.95
N GLU A 631 23.69 -34.41 22.71
CA GLU A 631 23.78 -35.88 22.61
C GLU A 631 22.56 -36.63 23.18
N SER A 632 21.77 -36.00 24.05
CA SER A 632 20.56 -36.60 24.64
C SER A 632 19.31 -36.49 23.74
N GLY A 633 19.41 -35.88 22.55
CA GLY A 633 18.29 -35.65 21.63
C GLY A 633 18.30 -36.45 20.32
N SER A 634 19.36 -37.20 19.99
CA SER A 634 19.44 -37.90 18.70
C SER A 634 18.83 -39.32 18.74
N ALA A 635 17.51 -39.41 18.84
CA ALA A 635 16.77 -40.64 18.52
C ALA A 635 15.29 -40.41 18.20
N THR A 636 14.97 -39.65 17.16
CA THR A 636 13.76 -39.87 16.33
C THR A 636 13.84 -39.04 15.05
N GLY A 637 13.83 -39.72 13.90
CA GLY A 637 13.73 -39.08 12.59
C GLY A 637 12.37 -38.37 12.39
N PRO A 638 12.24 -37.53 11.35
CA PRO A 638 11.03 -36.74 11.12
C PRO A 638 9.87 -37.65 10.74
N GLY A 639 8.98 -37.93 11.69
CA GLY A 639 7.66 -38.48 11.43
C GLY A 639 6.78 -37.41 10.80
N SER A 640 6.35 -37.64 9.58
CA SER A 640 5.33 -36.86 8.87
C SER A 640 4.07 -36.64 9.73
N PRO A 641 3.57 -35.41 9.90
CA PRO A 641 2.30 -35.19 10.56
C PRO A 641 1.16 -35.60 9.62
N SER A 642 0.34 -36.54 10.07
CA SER A 642 -0.94 -36.89 9.45
C SER A 642 -1.97 -35.79 9.69
N PRO A 643 -2.89 -35.52 8.74
CA PRO A 643 -3.85 -34.43 8.83
C PRO A 643 -5.04 -34.81 9.74
N GLN A 644 -5.40 -33.91 10.66
CA GLN A 644 -6.74 -33.79 11.23
C GLN A 644 -7.22 -32.35 11.07
#